data_AF-A0AAU5HDH0-F1
#
_entry.id   AF-A0AAU5HDH0-F1
#
_cell.length_a   1.000
_cell.length_b   1.000
_cell.length_c   1.000
_cell.angle_alpha   90.00
_cell.angle_beta   90.00
_cell.angle_gamma   90.00
#
_symmetry.space_group_name_H-M   'P 1'
#
loop_
_entity.id
_entity.type
_entity.pdbx_description
1 polymer ?
#
loop_
_entity_poly.entity_id
_entity_poly.type
_entity_poly.pdbx_seq_one_letter_code
_entity_poly.pdbx_strand_id
1 'polypeptide(L)'
;MSPAQQGASAAQALSALPAVNLSMVYAPAEHQSMTRANLTVNSTGQASGTLSEPVAGKSTLAWSGDQLYLKGDSAFWAQQDPLFGTDLTSTGHWVAPEKRSGYYMLDSFGVNAGSLTPASLATLVRQVTSDPEAVRQDDAMFQGRKAVAYTSQGWTVVLAAESPYSVLAIGGDPGGDSPVKTATWHPARRTGPVAEPADYRTDAVPADDSDFSSYLLLEPKPATTEQAGSVRTTTASAVATAVPPATSAEAVAKTMGPEFTITSNDASLCTTNPCSYSYTVTNSGDQAGAATLYLTLPRVPDQPHTLGTLQPKQSKTVSGTRPNIAWGTGRTVNHTDYAWVYSTAEYGSDPKVGSRLHARNLQPDDLSFGTPLKPTVAKLLDLMTKDRPTSDTEAGSKAVDAVEGANDQGELPDLGEIVDSGRLDNPQDLRDILPTTDKVENQRVLQQIALLLQADPQAHVTWTAPPTAGGTTPPADYLYTTTEQGRQVKRAVKTETVRSPAELGSQARLGAAQLNGEQPDSGTAGGQKVRSGYERVLRLDLEPFVGPLLNLATTQDLEHSLSTDPQFRQLRDSLCEPNGGVPRVDRLVIVNAAGTHQWTSPRQLGARCGSGTASASPDPSSSSSPAGKPTCLTQTFPRGSVERNGPGWINYAPLGPHNRASAATACLKLPVAGDGTAPSTDNIAGLTEAQNRATALFPLARGRLVERCHLIPRKFNGRGVQRNIAPCWRTPVNVGEMTDIANAVSTYLNKGETVLMTVACKYKDSAAEIPYEFIFQATAWDSNGNQHSLPLPLGGTVQNVKSGKNLSP
;
A
#
# COMPACT_ATOMS: atom_id res chain seq x y z
N MET A 1 -39.00 15.26 -6.80
CA MET A 1 -39.00 13.92 -6.17
C MET A 1 -37.97 13.95 -5.05
N SER A 2 -38.31 13.53 -3.84
CA SER A 2 -37.36 13.55 -2.70
C SER A 2 -36.26 12.48 -2.86
N PRO A 3 -35.09 12.64 -2.23
CA PRO A 3 -34.03 11.61 -2.19
C PRO A 3 -34.55 10.22 -1.84
N ALA A 4 -35.36 10.14 -0.78
CA ALA A 4 -35.99 8.90 -0.33
C ALA A 4 -36.89 8.25 -1.39
N GLN A 5 -37.60 9.05 -2.20
CA GLN A 5 -38.44 8.54 -3.29
C GLN A 5 -37.60 8.00 -4.47
N GLN A 6 -36.53 8.70 -4.84
CA GLN A 6 -35.60 8.23 -5.89
C GLN A 6 -34.93 6.92 -5.47
N GLY A 7 -34.39 6.89 -4.24
CA GLY A 7 -33.77 5.70 -3.67
C GLY A 7 -34.74 4.54 -3.49
N ALA A 8 -35.98 4.78 -3.09
CA ALA A 8 -37.01 3.74 -3.01
C ALA A 8 -37.31 3.11 -4.38
N SER A 9 -37.42 3.92 -5.44
CA SER A 9 -37.60 3.43 -6.81
C SER A 9 -36.41 2.59 -7.28
N ALA A 10 -35.18 3.09 -7.08
CA ALA A 10 -33.96 2.38 -7.43
C ALA A 10 -33.83 1.04 -6.70
N ALA A 11 -34.09 1.04 -5.38
CA ALA A 11 -34.06 -0.15 -4.56
C ALA A 11 -35.15 -1.16 -4.94
N GLN A 12 -36.35 -0.70 -5.32
CA GLN A 12 -37.41 -1.60 -5.80
C GLN A 12 -36.97 -2.32 -7.09
N ALA A 13 -36.43 -1.57 -8.06
CA ALA A 13 -35.92 -2.14 -9.30
C ALA A 13 -34.78 -3.15 -9.05
N LEU A 14 -33.84 -2.82 -8.15
CA LEU A 14 -32.73 -3.69 -7.76
C LEU A 14 -33.23 -4.97 -7.06
N SER A 15 -34.13 -4.84 -6.09
CA SER A 15 -34.67 -5.99 -5.32
C SER A 15 -35.48 -6.99 -6.16
N ALA A 16 -36.01 -6.55 -7.31
CA ALA A 16 -36.78 -7.38 -8.22
C ALA A 16 -35.90 -8.26 -9.13
N LEU A 17 -34.58 -8.04 -9.16
CA LEU A 17 -33.69 -8.81 -10.00
C LEU A 17 -33.47 -10.23 -9.46
N PRO A 18 -33.51 -11.27 -10.30
CA PRO A 18 -33.21 -12.64 -9.88
C PRO A 18 -31.72 -12.84 -9.53
N ALA A 19 -30.86 -12.01 -10.12
CA ALA A 19 -29.42 -11.93 -9.87
C ALA A 19 -28.85 -10.57 -10.32
N VAL A 20 -27.69 -10.24 -9.80
CA VAL A 20 -26.91 -9.03 -10.11
C VAL A 20 -25.50 -9.42 -10.54
N ASN A 21 -25.00 -8.79 -11.60
CA ASN A 21 -23.59 -8.78 -11.96
C ASN A 21 -22.93 -7.59 -11.26
N LEU A 22 -21.82 -7.85 -10.58
CA LEU A 22 -21.06 -6.90 -9.79
C LEU A 22 -19.64 -6.84 -10.35
N SER A 23 -19.23 -5.68 -10.86
CA SER A 23 -17.81 -5.35 -10.90
C SER A 23 -17.48 -4.72 -9.56
N MET A 24 -16.46 -5.22 -8.88
CA MET A 24 -16.11 -4.75 -7.54
C MET A 24 -14.61 -4.59 -7.35
N VAL A 25 -14.27 -3.61 -6.52
CA VAL A 25 -12.92 -3.39 -6.01
C VAL A 25 -13.04 -3.37 -4.50
N TYR A 26 -12.26 -4.21 -3.83
CA TYR A 26 -12.16 -4.19 -2.39
C TYR A 26 -10.72 -3.84 -2.00
N ALA A 27 -10.62 -2.86 -1.12
CA ALA A 27 -9.40 -2.44 -0.49
C ALA A 27 -9.50 -2.77 1.00
N PRO A 28 -8.71 -3.74 1.50
CA PRO A 28 -8.62 -4.02 2.92
C PRO A 28 -8.07 -2.81 3.71
N ALA A 29 -8.25 -2.86 5.03
CA ALA A 29 -7.52 -1.97 5.94
C ALA A 29 -6.02 -2.33 5.88
N GLU A 30 -5.15 -1.34 6.11
CA GLU A 30 -3.69 -1.49 6.25
C GLU A 30 -2.98 -2.12 5.03
N HIS A 31 -2.22 -1.29 4.32
CA HIS A 31 -1.11 -1.64 3.45
C HIS A 31 -1.22 -2.80 2.44
N GLN A 32 -2.40 -3.36 2.21
CA GLN A 32 -2.63 -4.54 1.39
C GLN A 32 -3.12 -4.19 -0.02
N SER A 33 -2.90 -5.12 -0.96
CA SER A 33 -3.25 -4.95 -2.36
C SER A 33 -4.77 -4.90 -2.57
N MET A 34 -5.21 -4.10 -3.56
CA MET A 34 -6.62 -4.04 -3.93
C MET A 34 -7.02 -5.30 -4.71
N THR A 35 -8.03 -6.02 -4.22
CA THR A 35 -8.60 -7.15 -4.94
C THR A 35 -9.73 -6.67 -5.86
N ARG A 36 -9.67 -7.05 -7.14
CA ARG A 36 -10.78 -6.86 -8.08
C ARG A 36 -11.59 -8.14 -8.19
N ALA A 37 -12.91 -8.02 -8.27
CA ALA A 37 -13.77 -9.15 -8.60
C ALA A 37 -14.83 -8.80 -9.63
N ASN A 38 -15.20 -9.80 -10.41
CA ASN A 38 -16.38 -9.76 -11.27
C ASN A 38 -17.27 -10.93 -10.88
N LEU A 39 -18.39 -10.65 -10.22
CA LEU A 39 -19.25 -11.65 -9.61
C LEU A 39 -20.66 -11.58 -10.19
N THR A 40 -21.31 -12.73 -10.39
CA THR A 40 -22.76 -12.81 -10.48
C THR A 40 -23.26 -13.35 -9.14
N VAL A 41 -24.14 -12.59 -8.47
CA VAL A 41 -24.76 -12.96 -7.19
C VAL A 41 -26.25 -13.13 -7.39
N ASN A 42 -26.78 -14.30 -7.06
CA ASN A 42 -28.20 -14.57 -7.18
C ASN A 42 -28.99 -14.15 -5.93
N SER A 43 -30.31 -14.15 -6.04
CA SER A 43 -31.24 -13.80 -4.95
C SER A 43 -31.11 -14.67 -3.69
N THR A 44 -30.50 -15.86 -3.78
CA THR A 44 -30.28 -16.76 -2.64
C THR A 44 -28.94 -16.58 -1.95
N GLY A 45 -28.11 -15.62 -2.39
CA GLY A 45 -26.76 -15.41 -1.83
C GLY A 45 -25.71 -16.40 -2.33
N GLN A 46 -25.98 -17.12 -3.43
CA GLN A 46 -24.93 -17.84 -4.13
C GLN A 46 -24.22 -16.88 -5.08
N ALA A 47 -22.91 -16.99 -5.20
CA ALA A 47 -22.12 -16.20 -6.12
C ALA A 47 -21.19 -17.07 -6.97
N SER A 48 -20.88 -16.62 -8.17
CA SER A 48 -19.78 -17.17 -8.96
C SER A 48 -19.13 -16.07 -9.77
N GLY A 49 -17.84 -16.17 -10.04
CA GLY A 49 -17.14 -15.12 -10.76
C GLY A 49 -15.64 -15.34 -10.80
N THR A 50 -14.91 -14.24 -10.90
CA THR A 50 -13.44 -14.24 -10.87
C THR A 50 -12.93 -13.25 -9.84
N LEU A 51 -11.88 -13.65 -9.12
CA LEU A 51 -11.02 -12.74 -8.37
C LEU A 51 -9.71 -12.56 -9.15
N SER A 52 -9.18 -11.35 -9.11
CA SER A 52 -7.88 -11.03 -9.68
C SER A 52 -7.24 -9.89 -8.92
N GLU A 53 -5.94 -10.01 -8.68
CA GLU A 53 -5.10 -8.86 -8.38
C GLU A 53 -4.50 -8.27 -9.67
N PRO A 54 -3.92 -7.06 -9.62
CA PRO A 54 -3.47 -6.36 -10.82
C PRO A 54 -2.43 -7.13 -11.64
N VAL A 55 -1.55 -7.92 -11.01
CA VAL A 55 -0.33 -8.45 -11.64
C VAL A 55 -0.31 -9.98 -11.68
N ALA A 56 -0.60 -10.65 -10.57
CA ALA A 56 -0.51 -12.09 -10.48
C ALA A 56 -1.81 -12.76 -10.04
N GLY A 57 -2.05 -13.94 -10.63
CA GLY A 57 -3.07 -14.88 -10.20
C GLY A 57 -4.50 -14.52 -10.58
N LYS A 58 -5.15 -15.39 -11.36
CA LYS A 58 -6.61 -15.39 -11.49
C LYS A 58 -7.17 -16.59 -10.75
N SER A 59 -8.25 -16.37 -10.01
CA SER A 59 -9.06 -17.46 -9.51
C SER A 59 -10.49 -17.35 -9.97
N THR A 60 -11.08 -18.51 -10.26
CA THR A 60 -12.53 -18.61 -10.32
C THR A 60 -13.05 -18.70 -8.90
N LEU A 61 -14.07 -17.91 -8.58
CA LEU A 61 -14.75 -17.90 -7.30
C LEU A 61 -16.10 -18.59 -7.42
N ALA A 62 -16.46 -19.34 -6.39
CA ALA A 62 -17.83 -19.74 -6.11
C ALA A 62 -18.13 -19.52 -4.62
N TRP A 63 -19.35 -19.07 -4.32
CA TRP A 63 -19.84 -18.85 -2.96
C TRP A 63 -21.12 -19.62 -2.75
N SER A 64 -21.19 -20.42 -1.69
CA SER A 64 -22.41 -21.13 -1.30
C SER A 64 -22.53 -21.22 0.21
N GLY A 65 -23.68 -20.82 0.76
CA GLY A 65 -23.88 -20.72 2.22
C GLY A 65 -22.95 -19.66 2.81
N ASP A 66 -22.03 -20.08 3.68
CA ASP A 66 -21.00 -19.22 4.29
C ASP A 66 -19.58 -19.61 3.83
N GLN A 67 -19.46 -20.42 2.77
CA GLN A 67 -18.19 -20.98 2.32
C GLN A 67 -17.72 -20.35 1.00
N LEU A 68 -16.45 -19.93 0.98
CA LEU A 68 -15.71 -19.62 -0.24
C LEU A 68 -15.22 -20.89 -0.90
N TYR A 69 -15.30 -20.93 -2.22
CA TYR A 69 -14.58 -21.89 -3.03
C TYR A 69 -13.76 -21.15 -4.08
N LEU A 70 -12.51 -21.55 -4.23
CA LEU A 70 -11.59 -20.96 -5.19
C LEU A 70 -11.01 -22.02 -6.11
N LYS A 71 -10.80 -21.63 -7.36
CA LYS A 71 -10.06 -22.40 -8.35
C LYS A 71 -9.01 -21.49 -8.97
N GLY A 72 -7.84 -21.45 -8.33
CA GLY A 72 -6.69 -20.64 -8.75
C GLY A 72 -5.80 -21.34 -9.77
N ASP A 73 -5.11 -20.53 -10.57
CA ASP A 73 -3.90 -20.96 -11.28
C ASP A 73 -2.68 -21.02 -10.33
N SER A 74 -1.52 -21.44 -10.84
CA SER A 74 -0.31 -21.57 -10.03
C SER A 74 0.20 -20.23 -9.50
N ALA A 75 0.02 -19.14 -10.24
CA ALA A 75 0.43 -17.81 -9.82
C ALA A 75 -0.47 -17.30 -8.68
N PHE A 76 -1.78 -17.57 -8.76
CA PHE A 76 -2.74 -17.26 -7.71
C PHE A 76 -2.37 -17.95 -6.40
N TRP A 77 -2.15 -19.26 -6.43
CA TRP A 77 -1.84 -20.02 -5.22
C TRP A 77 -0.45 -19.73 -4.67
N ALA A 78 0.53 -19.42 -5.53
CA ALA A 78 1.85 -18.94 -5.12
C ALA A 78 1.76 -17.65 -4.30
N GLN A 79 0.80 -16.79 -4.64
CA GLN A 79 0.54 -15.56 -3.91
C GLN A 79 -0.24 -15.80 -2.60
N GLN A 80 -1.11 -16.82 -2.56
CA GLN A 80 -2.01 -17.05 -1.42
C GLN A 80 -1.34 -17.68 -0.22
N ASP A 81 -0.23 -18.39 -0.37
CA ASP A 81 0.43 -19.04 0.76
C ASP A 81 1.92 -19.12 0.42
N PRO A 82 2.64 -17.99 0.44
CA PRO A 82 3.98 -17.93 -0.12
C PRO A 82 4.98 -18.73 0.72
N LEU A 83 4.76 -18.89 2.02
CA LEU A 83 5.62 -19.73 2.87
C LEU A 83 5.43 -21.24 2.63
N PHE A 84 4.24 -21.70 2.25
CA PHE A 84 3.97 -23.14 2.30
C PHE A 84 3.25 -23.71 1.10
N GLY A 85 2.65 -22.90 0.24
CA GLY A 85 2.04 -23.34 -1.00
C GLY A 85 1.02 -24.46 -0.81
N THR A 86 0.37 -24.54 0.35
CA THR A 86 -0.44 -25.71 0.74
C THR A 86 -1.54 -26.01 -0.28
N ASP A 87 -1.97 -24.97 -1.01
CA ASP A 87 -2.95 -25.05 -2.09
C ASP A 87 -2.37 -24.99 -3.52
N LEU A 88 -1.05 -24.81 -3.71
CA LEU A 88 -0.42 -24.90 -5.03
C LEU A 88 -0.61 -26.30 -5.65
N THR A 89 -0.62 -27.35 -4.81
CA THR A 89 -0.95 -28.73 -5.23
C THR A 89 -2.39 -28.86 -5.76
N SER A 90 -3.25 -27.88 -5.46
CA SER A 90 -4.63 -27.78 -5.92
C SER A 90 -4.79 -26.85 -7.12
N THR A 91 -3.70 -26.49 -7.82
CA THR A 91 -3.75 -25.70 -9.06
C THR A 91 -4.73 -26.34 -10.05
N GLY A 92 -5.71 -25.56 -10.51
CA GLY A 92 -6.74 -26.07 -11.42
C GLY A 92 -7.81 -26.97 -10.80
N HIS A 93 -7.84 -27.09 -9.46
CA HIS A 93 -8.89 -27.75 -8.69
C HIS A 93 -9.68 -26.74 -7.86
N TRP A 94 -10.91 -27.08 -7.49
CA TRP A 94 -11.65 -26.30 -6.50
C TRP A 94 -11.07 -26.58 -5.12
N VAL A 95 -10.90 -25.54 -4.33
CA VAL A 95 -10.47 -25.60 -2.93
C VAL A 95 -11.50 -24.87 -2.10
N ALA A 96 -11.78 -25.37 -0.91
CA ALA A 96 -12.58 -24.69 0.10
C ALA A 96 -11.62 -24.09 1.15
N PRO A 97 -11.01 -22.91 0.88
CA PRO A 97 -10.02 -22.35 1.78
C PRO A 97 -10.67 -21.96 3.12
N GLU A 98 -9.88 -22.03 4.18
CA GLU A 98 -10.22 -21.50 5.49
C GLU A 98 -9.58 -20.12 5.67
N LYS A 99 -10.25 -19.19 6.38
CA LYS A 99 -9.61 -17.91 6.72
C LYS A 99 -8.44 -18.17 7.68
N ARG A 100 -7.22 -17.86 7.26
CA ARG A 100 -6.01 -18.00 8.06
C ARG A 100 -5.11 -16.79 7.81
N SER A 101 -4.46 -16.30 8.87
CA SER A 101 -3.46 -15.25 8.75
C SER A 101 -2.33 -15.70 7.83
N GLY A 102 -1.92 -14.84 6.90
CA GLY A 102 -0.84 -15.13 5.95
C GLY A 102 -1.33 -15.55 4.56
N TYR A 103 -2.64 -15.53 4.31
CA TYR A 103 -3.18 -15.72 2.96
C TYR A 103 -3.44 -14.38 2.28
N TYR A 104 -2.47 -13.86 1.51
CA TYR A 104 -2.47 -12.46 1.06
C TYR A 104 -3.75 -12.00 0.35
N MET A 105 -4.24 -12.69 -0.70
CA MET A 105 -5.48 -12.25 -1.39
C MET A 105 -6.74 -12.64 -0.62
N LEU A 106 -6.73 -13.66 0.24
CA LEU A 106 -7.91 -13.99 1.08
C LEU A 106 -8.05 -13.08 2.29
N ASP A 107 -6.93 -12.66 2.87
CA ASP A 107 -6.85 -11.59 3.87
C ASP A 107 -7.26 -10.26 3.22
N SER A 108 -6.82 -10.04 1.97
CA SER A 108 -7.23 -8.89 1.15
C SER A 108 -8.64 -9.01 0.58
N PHE A 109 -9.29 -10.18 0.53
CA PHE A 109 -10.69 -10.33 0.07
C PHE A 109 -11.64 -10.50 1.27
N GLY A 110 -11.94 -9.37 1.90
CA GLY A 110 -12.66 -9.32 3.17
C GLY A 110 -14.20 -9.30 3.07
N VAL A 111 -14.82 -9.58 1.92
CA VAL A 111 -16.26 -9.33 1.70
C VAL A 111 -17.06 -10.63 1.58
N ASN A 112 -18.19 -10.68 2.30
CA ASN A 112 -19.13 -11.78 2.16
C ASN A 112 -19.94 -11.64 0.85
N ALA A 113 -19.56 -12.34 -0.22
CA ALA A 113 -20.27 -12.30 -1.49
C ALA A 113 -21.73 -12.78 -1.37
N GLY A 114 -22.03 -13.68 -0.43
CA GLY A 114 -23.40 -14.08 -0.11
C GLY A 114 -24.25 -12.95 0.48
N SER A 115 -23.63 -11.92 1.07
CA SER A 115 -24.33 -10.71 1.52
C SER A 115 -24.62 -9.71 0.39
N LEU A 116 -24.05 -9.89 -0.81
CA LEU A 116 -24.19 -8.96 -1.95
C LEU A 116 -25.43 -9.24 -2.81
N THR A 117 -26.50 -9.77 -2.22
CA THR A 117 -27.74 -10.09 -2.95
C THR A 117 -28.44 -8.83 -3.47
N PRO A 118 -29.27 -8.94 -4.52
CA PRO A 118 -30.11 -7.82 -4.97
C PRO A 118 -30.95 -7.20 -3.83
N ALA A 119 -31.44 -8.02 -2.89
CA ALA A 119 -32.23 -7.55 -1.74
C ALA A 119 -31.38 -6.80 -0.69
N SER A 120 -30.18 -7.28 -0.39
CA SER A 120 -29.24 -6.62 0.54
C SER A 120 -28.79 -5.27 0.00
N LEU A 121 -28.40 -5.24 -1.29
CA LEU A 121 -27.99 -3.99 -1.95
C LEU A 121 -29.15 -2.99 -2.03
N ALA A 122 -30.37 -3.45 -2.32
CA ALA A 122 -31.56 -2.60 -2.28
C ALA A 122 -31.83 -2.03 -0.87
N THR A 123 -31.60 -2.82 0.17
CA THR A 123 -31.74 -2.37 1.57
C THR A 123 -30.73 -1.26 1.88
N LEU A 124 -29.47 -1.45 1.49
CA LEU A 124 -28.41 -0.44 1.64
C LEU A 124 -28.74 0.86 0.88
N VAL A 125 -29.22 0.76 -0.36
CA VAL A 125 -29.67 1.92 -1.14
C VAL A 125 -30.76 2.70 -0.40
N ARG A 126 -31.75 2.02 0.18
CA ARG A 126 -32.79 2.67 0.99
C ARG A 126 -32.21 3.31 2.24
N GLN A 127 -31.34 2.63 2.97
CA GLN A 127 -30.73 3.16 4.18
C GLN A 127 -30.00 4.48 3.91
N VAL A 128 -29.14 4.52 2.89
CA VAL A 128 -28.37 5.73 2.55
C VAL A 128 -29.26 6.86 2.03
N THR A 129 -30.24 6.57 1.18
CA THR A 129 -31.07 7.61 0.53
C THR A 129 -32.24 8.11 1.38
N SER A 130 -32.63 7.37 2.41
CA SER A 130 -33.68 7.77 3.36
C SER A 130 -33.15 8.39 4.65
N ASP A 131 -31.82 8.37 4.85
CA ASP A 131 -31.18 9.02 5.99
C ASP A 131 -31.35 10.54 5.89
N PRO A 132 -31.94 11.21 6.90
CA PRO A 132 -32.09 12.66 6.89
C PRO A 132 -30.75 13.42 6.92
N GLU A 133 -29.66 12.78 7.35
CA GLU A 133 -28.32 13.35 7.37
C GLU A 133 -27.52 13.07 6.07
N ALA A 134 -28.13 12.40 5.09
CA ALA A 134 -27.47 12.07 3.84
C ALA A 134 -27.00 13.33 3.09
N VAL A 135 -25.70 13.40 2.83
CA VAL A 135 -25.11 14.45 2.00
C VAL A 135 -25.42 14.14 0.54
N ARG A 136 -26.14 15.04 -0.11
CA ARG A 136 -26.48 14.94 -1.54
C ARG A 136 -25.50 15.76 -2.36
N GLN A 137 -24.95 15.15 -3.41
CA GLN A 137 -24.13 15.81 -4.41
C GLN A 137 -24.82 15.70 -5.78
N ASP A 138 -25.23 16.86 -6.29
CA ASP A 138 -25.84 17.00 -7.60
C ASP A 138 -24.79 17.26 -8.69
N ASP A 139 -25.19 17.13 -9.97
CA ASP A 139 -24.38 17.42 -11.17
C ASP A 139 -23.13 16.54 -11.37
N ALA A 140 -23.07 15.37 -10.74
CA ALA A 140 -22.04 14.38 -11.04
C ALA A 140 -22.30 13.71 -12.41
N MET A 141 -21.23 13.42 -13.14
CA MET A 141 -21.26 12.53 -14.30
C MET A 141 -20.66 11.19 -13.90
N PHE A 142 -21.37 10.10 -14.20
CA PHE A 142 -20.93 8.74 -13.95
C PHE A 142 -21.14 7.89 -15.21
N GLN A 143 -20.05 7.35 -15.76
CA GLN A 143 -20.07 6.58 -17.01
C GLN A 143 -20.77 7.34 -18.16
N GLY A 144 -20.50 8.66 -18.27
CA GLY A 144 -21.12 9.53 -19.28
C GLY A 144 -22.62 9.83 -19.05
N ARG A 145 -23.18 9.47 -17.89
CA ARG A 145 -24.59 9.74 -17.52
C ARG A 145 -24.66 10.71 -16.36
N LYS A 146 -25.66 11.59 -16.36
CA LYS A 146 -25.97 12.41 -15.18
C LYS A 146 -26.32 11.53 -14.00
N ALA A 147 -25.73 11.82 -12.85
CA ALA A 147 -25.87 11.05 -11.64
C ALA A 147 -26.03 11.97 -10.42
N VAL A 148 -26.59 11.39 -9.35
CA VAL A 148 -26.70 12.01 -8.03
C VAL A 148 -26.08 11.04 -7.03
N ALA A 149 -25.13 11.54 -6.23
CA ALA A 149 -24.53 10.76 -5.16
C ALA A 149 -25.15 11.12 -3.81
N TYR A 150 -25.40 10.10 -3.01
CA TYR A 150 -25.90 10.21 -1.64
C TYR A 150 -24.89 9.54 -0.71
N THR A 151 -24.39 10.27 0.29
CA THR A 151 -23.44 9.74 1.26
C THR A 151 -24.02 9.80 2.66
N SER A 152 -24.10 8.66 3.36
CA SER A 152 -24.43 8.59 4.78
C SER A 152 -23.78 7.38 5.46
N GLN A 153 -23.43 7.52 6.73
CA GLN A 153 -22.90 6.44 7.59
C GLN A 153 -21.73 5.66 6.95
N GLY A 154 -20.82 6.38 6.27
CA GLY A 154 -19.66 5.78 5.60
C GLY A 154 -19.96 5.09 4.26
N TRP A 155 -21.22 5.10 3.81
CA TRP A 155 -21.64 4.57 2.52
C TRP A 155 -22.00 5.68 1.55
N THR A 156 -21.67 5.48 0.28
CA THR A 156 -22.02 6.32 -0.86
C THR A 156 -22.80 5.50 -1.87
N VAL A 157 -23.94 6.00 -2.29
CA VAL A 157 -24.80 5.41 -3.34
C VAL A 157 -24.94 6.42 -4.47
N VAL A 158 -24.58 5.98 -5.67
CA VAL A 158 -24.69 6.80 -6.90
C VAL A 158 -25.87 6.30 -7.71
N LEU A 159 -26.84 7.17 -7.96
CA LEU A 159 -28.03 6.90 -8.77
C LEU A 159 -27.98 7.68 -10.08
N ALA A 160 -28.56 7.13 -11.15
CA ALA A 160 -28.83 7.93 -12.34
C ALA A 160 -29.78 9.09 -11.99
N ALA A 161 -29.53 10.29 -12.52
CA ALA A 161 -30.33 11.48 -12.23
C ALA A 161 -31.75 11.41 -12.83
N GLU A 162 -31.94 10.55 -13.83
CA GLU A 162 -33.20 10.37 -14.55
C GLU A 162 -33.84 9.02 -14.23
N SER A 163 -35.18 8.99 -14.22
CA SER A 163 -35.97 7.77 -14.06
C SER A 163 -35.55 6.73 -15.11
N PRO A 164 -35.31 5.45 -14.73
CA PRO A 164 -35.74 4.78 -13.50
C PRO A 164 -34.79 4.89 -12.29
N TYR A 165 -33.87 5.86 -12.27
CA TYR A 165 -32.92 6.09 -11.16
C TYR A 165 -32.03 4.87 -10.87
N SER A 166 -31.61 4.16 -11.91
CA SER A 166 -30.79 2.95 -11.79
C SER A 166 -29.58 3.19 -10.89
N VAL A 167 -29.30 2.25 -9.98
CA VAL A 167 -28.08 2.27 -9.15
C VAL A 167 -26.87 2.09 -10.07
N LEU A 168 -25.94 3.05 -10.01
CA LEU A 168 -24.75 3.07 -10.84
C LEU A 168 -23.52 2.56 -10.07
N ALA A 169 -23.41 2.94 -8.79
CA ALA A 169 -22.35 2.47 -7.90
C ALA A 169 -22.80 2.50 -6.43
N ILE A 170 -22.18 1.64 -5.62
CA ILE A 170 -22.31 1.61 -4.17
C ILE A 170 -20.88 1.48 -3.61
N GLY A 171 -20.48 2.34 -2.69
CA GLY A 171 -19.15 2.27 -2.07
C GLY A 171 -19.17 2.56 -0.58
N GLY A 172 -18.37 1.87 0.23
CA GLY A 172 -18.29 2.10 1.67
C GLY A 172 -17.59 0.96 2.43
N ASP A 173 -17.50 1.09 3.75
CA ASP A 173 -16.84 0.11 4.61
C ASP A 173 -17.79 -1.05 4.99
N PRO A 174 -17.52 -2.30 4.57
CA PRO A 174 -18.32 -3.47 4.97
C PRO A 174 -18.14 -3.88 6.44
N GLY A 175 -17.19 -3.30 7.17
CA GLY A 175 -16.93 -3.58 8.59
C GLY A 175 -17.98 -3.04 9.56
N GLY A 176 -18.84 -2.11 9.12
CA GLY A 176 -19.92 -1.54 9.92
C GLY A 176 -21.17 -2.41 10.01
N ASP A 177 -22.17 -1.95 10.75
CA ASP A 177 -23.46 -2.64 10.90
C ASP A 177 -24.36 -2.40 9.66
N SER A 178 -23.97 -3.00 8.52
CA SER A 178 -24.58 -2.84 7.20
C SER A 178 -25.18 -4.16 6.67
N PRO A 179 -26.14 -4.15 5.72
CA PRO A 179 -26.58 -5.36 5.01
C PRO A 179 -25.48 -6.05 4.21
N VAL A 180 -24.43 -5.31 3.81
CA VAL A 180 -23.21 -5.86 3.22
C VAL A 180 -22.26 -6.21 4.37
N LYS A 181 -21.82 -7.46 4.42
CA LYS A 181 -21.03 -8.02 5.54
C LYS A 181 -19.60 -8.32 5.13
N THR A 182 -18.69 -8.25 6.09
CA THR A 182 -17.35 -8.82 5.94
C THR A 182 -17.41 -10.34 5.93
N ALA A 183 -16.40 -10.95 5.33
CA ALA A 183 -16.33 -12.39 5.22
C ALA A 183 -15.81 -13.05 6.51
N THR A 184 -16.63 -13.96 7.04
CA THR A 184 -16.32 -14.84 8.18
C THR A 184 -16.41 -16.30 7.72
N TRP A 185 -15.42 -16.75 6.94
CA TRP A 185 -15.30 -18.15 6.52
C TRP A 185 -14.83 -18.97 7.73
N HIS A 186 -15.75 -19.64 8.44
CA HIS A 186 -15.47 -20.37 9.68
C HIS A 186 -14.81 -21.75 9.44
N PRO A 187 -14.21 -22.32 10.51
CA PRO A 187 -14.75 -23.57 11.05
C PRO A 187 -15.43 -23.33 12.41
N ALA A 188 -16.65 -23.85 12.60
CA ALA A 188 -17.36 -23.70 13.87
C ALA A 188 -16.81 -24.65 14.96
N ARG A 189 -16.48 -24.06 16.12
CA ARG A 189 -16.29 -24.58 17.50
C ARG A 189 -15.28 -25.72 17.76
N ARG A 190 -14.21 -25.36 18.49
CA ARG A 190 -13.71 -26.18 19.62
C ARG A 190 -13.95 -25.45 20.94
N THR A 191 -14.87 -25.98 21.75
CA THR A 191 -14.86 -25.78 23.20
C THR A 191 -13.70 -26.58 23.78
N GLY A 192 -12.57 -25.94 24.03
CA GLY A 192 -11.39 -26.53 24.67
C GLY A 192 -10.37 -25.44 24.99
N PRO A 193 -9.54 -25.60 26.04
CA PRO A 193 -8.60 -24.56 26.45
C PRO A 193 -7.60 -24.31 25.33
N VAL A 194 -7.39 -23.02 25.06
CA VAL A 194 -6.49 -22.49 24.03
C VAL A 194 -5.07 -22.94 24.34
N ALA A 195 -4.47 -23.72 23.43
CA ALA A 195 -3.01 -23.78 23.35
C ALA A 195 -2.55 -22.48 22.67
N GLU A 196 -1.69 -21.74 23.36
CA GLU A 196 -1.03 -20.54 22.82
C GLU A 196 -0.33 -20.86 21.50
N PRO A 197 -0.51 -20.06 20.44
CA PRO A 197 0.40 -20.08 19.31
C PRO A 197 1.76 -19.55 19.78
N ALA A 198 2.82 -20.29 19.47
CA ALA A 198 4.19 -19.92 19.77
C ALA A 198 4.53 -18.55 19.16
N ASP A 199 5.21 -17.74 19.97
CA ASP A 199 5.87 -16.48 19.60
C ASP A 199 6.61 -16.59 18.27
N TYR A 200 6.14 -15.88 17.25
CA TYR A 200 6.97 -15.45 16.13
C TYR A 200 7.00 -13.92 16.11
N ARG A 201 8.11 -13.40 16.62
CA ARG A 201 8.73 -12.08 16.46
C ARG A 201 7.81 -10.86 16.29
N THR A 202 7.58 -10.20 17.41
CA THR A 202 7.41 -8.75 17.48
C THR A 202 8.74 -8.05 17.17
N ASP A 203 8.94 -7.61 15.93
CA ASP A 203 9.86 -6.50 15.66
C ASP A 203 9.03 -5.23 15.45
N ALA A 204 9.22 -4.29 16.37
CA ALA A 204 8.54 -3.01 16.41
C ALA A 204 9.03 -2.12 15.25
N VAL A 205 8.24 -2.06 14.18
CA VAL A 205 8.31 -0.98 13.18
C VAL A 205 7.60 0.26 13.76
N PRO A 206 8.17 1.48 13.64
CA PRO A 206 7.56 2.68 14.21
C PRO A 206 6.20 3.00 13.57
N ALA A 207 5.17 3.04 14.39
CA ALA A 207 3.78 3.33 14.03
C ALA A 207 3.57 4.79 13.54
N ASP A 208 3.45 4.96 12.22
CA ASP A 208 2.71 6.04 11.58
C ASP A 208 1.30 5.52 11.18
N ASP A 209 0.53 5.09 12.20
CA ASP A 209 -0.82 4.54 12.01
C ASP A 209 -1.88 5.64 11.96
N SER A 210 -2.32 6.00 10.75
CA SER A 210 -3.70 6.45 10.54
C SER A 210 -4.57 5.20 10.44
N ASP A 211 -5.46 4.97 11.41
CA ASP A 211 -6.42 3.85 11.42
C ASP A 211 -7.22 3.81 10.10
N PHE A 212 -6.83 2.96 9.14
CA PHE A 212 -7.56 2.76 7.89
C PHE A 212 -8.71 1.78 8.12
N SER A 213 -9.91 2.14 7.63
CA SER A 213 -11.01 1.17 7.50
C SER A 213 -10.83 0.36 6.21
N SER A 214 -11.59 -0.73 6.04
CA SER A 214 -11.73 -1.34 4.72
C SER A 214 -12.65 -0.51 3.83
N TYR A 215 -12.53 -0.63 2.51
CA TYR A 215 -13.46 -0.01 1.57
C TYR A 215 -13.82 -0.97 0.43
N LEU A 216 -15.12 -1.10 0.20
CA LEU A 216 -15.69 -1.86 -0.90
C LEU A 216 -16.34 -0.90 -1.90
N LEU A 217 -16.08 -1.11 -3.19
CA LEU A 217 -16.81 -0.50 -4.30
C LEU A 217 -17.52 -1.58 -5.12
N LEU A 218 -18.77 -1.31 -5.50
CA LEU A 218 -19.64 -2.19 -6.28
C LEU A 218 -20.29 -1.40 -7.43
N GLU A 219 -20.25 -1.96 -8.63
CA GLU A 219 -21.03 -1.51 -9.78
C GLU A 219 -22.10 -2.56 -10.15
N PRO A 220 -23.35 -2.41 -9.68
CA PRO A 220 -24.41 -3.37 -9.94
C PRO A 220 -25.01 -3.23 -11.34
N LYS A 221 -25.10 -4.34 -12.07
CA LYS A 221 -25.78 -4.48 -13.36
C LYS A 221 -26.75 -5.65 -13.32
N PRO A 222 -27.93 -5.57 -13.96
CA PRO A 222 -28.82 -6.73 -14.08
C PRO A 222 -28.11 -7.92 -14.72
N ALA A 223 -28.27 -9.10 -14.12
CA ALA A 223 -27.80 -10.35 -14.72
C ALA A 223 -28.92 -11.03 -15.51
N THR A 224 -28.56 -11.76 -16.57
CA THR A 224 -29.52 -12.57 -17.33
C THR A 224 -29.92 -13.82 -16.55
N THR A 225 -31.06 -14.42 -16.90
CA THR A 225 -31.50 -15.70 -16.30
C THR A 225 -30.48 -16.81 -16.51
N GLU A 226 -29.78 -16.81 -17.64
CA GLU A 226 -28.70 -17.76 -17.96
C GLU A 226 -27.50 -17.58 -17.02
N GLN A 227 -27.08 -16.33 -16.77
CA GLN A 227 -26.03 -16.02 -15.80
C GLN A 227 -26.42 -16.45 -14.39
N ALA A 228 -27.67 -16.19 -13.97
CA ALA A 228 -28.19 -16.65 -12.69
C ALA A 228 -28.22 -18.19 -12.57
N GLY A 229 -28.52 -18.89 -13.66
CA GLY A 229 -28.47 -20.35 -13.74
C GLY A 229 -27.03 -20.90 -13.64
N SER A 230 -26.08 -20.24 -14.30
CA SER A 230 -24.66 -20.60 -14.28
C SER A 230 -24.05 -20.55 -12.87
N VAL A 231 -24.47 -19.57 -12.05
CA VAL A 231 -24.08 -19.48 -10.64
C VAL A 231 -24.40 -20.76 -9.88
N ARG A 232 -25.61 -21.31 -10.06
CA ARG A 232 -26.05 -22.53 -9.37
C ARG A 232 -25.23 -23.75 -9.81
N THR A 233 -24.97 -23.87 -11.11
CA THR A 233 -24.18 -24.99 -11.65
C THR A 233 -22.73 -24.92 -11.16
N THR A 234 -22.14 -23.72 -11.17
CA THR A 234 -20.74 -23.50 -10.76
C THR A 234 -20.56 -23.76 -9.26
N THR A 235 -21.47 -23.23 -8.43
CA THR A 235 -21.44 -23.46 -6.98
C THR A 235 -21.67 -24.94 -6.62
N ALA A 236 -22.60 -25.63 -7.27
CA ALA A 236 -22.80 -27.06 -7.07
C ALA A 236 -21.55 -27.88 -7.45
N SER A 237 -20.89 -27.53 -8.57
CA SER A 237 -19.64 -28.16 -8.99
C SER A 237 -18.51 -27.92 -7.99
N ALA A 238 -18.33 -26.68 -7.54
CA ALA A 238 -17.32 -26.31 -6.55
C ALA A 238 -17.49 -27.08 -5.24
N VAL A 239 -18.72 -27.13 -4.70
CA VAL A 239 -19.05 -27.90 -3.49
C VAL A 239 -18.75 -29.40 -3.66
N ALA A 240 -19.08 -29.97 -4.83
CA ALA A 240 -18.94 -31.40 -5.08
C ALA A 240 -17.50 -31.86 -5.36
N THR A 241 -16.64 -30.97 -5.86
CA THR A 241 -15.29 -31.30 -6.35
C THR A 241 -14.17 -30.60 -5.61
N ALA A 242 -14.49 -29.84 -4.55
CA ALA A 242 -13.49 -29.21 -3.71
C ALA A 242 -12.60 -30.25 -3.06
N VAL A 243 -11.28 -30.09 -3.22
CA VAL A 243 -10.27 -30.87 -2.51
C VAL A 243 -9.90 -30.16 -1.21
N PRO A 244 -9.57 -30.91 -0.13
CA PRO A 244 -9.09 -30.29 1.09
C PRO A 244 -7.71 -29.66 0.86
N PRO A 245 -7.41 -28.51 1.51
CA PRO A 245 -6.07 -27.94 1.50
C PRO A 245 -5.07 -28.92 2.14
N ALA A 246 -3.81 -28.94 1.69
CA ALA A 246 -2.79 -29.80 2.28
C ALA A 246 -2.52 -29.40 3.75
N THR A 247 -2.28 -30.39 4.62
CA THR A 247 -2.34 -30.20 6.08
C THR A 247 -1.04 -29.72 6.74
N SER A 248 0.09 -29.64 6.03
CA SER A 248 1.37 -29.18 6.61
C SER A 248 2.41 -28.77 5.57
N ALA A 249 3.16 -27.70 5.88
CA ALA A 249 4.35 -27.21 5.16
C ALA A 249 5.32 -28.30 4.68
N GLU A 250 5.70 -29.20 5.59
CA GLU A 250 6.71 -30.24 5.32
C GLU A 250 6.19 -31.34 4.38
N ALA A 251 4.88 -31.63 4.43
CA ALA A 251 4.25 -32.51 3.46
C ALA A 251 4.22 -31.81 2.09
N VAL A 252 3.94 -30.51 2.06
CA VAL A 252 3.84 -29.74 0.83
C VAL A 252 5.19 -29.66 0.12
N ALA A 253 6.26 -29.25 0.81
CA ALA A 253 7.61 -29.21 0.23
C ALA A 253 8.04 -30.56 -0.38
N LYS A 254 7.73 -31.68 0.28
CA LYS A 254 7.99 -33.05 -0.23
C LYS A 254 7.06 -33.47 -1.38
N THR A 255 5.89 -32.84 -1.50
CA THR A 255 4.88 -33.09 -2.55
C THR A 255 4.91 -32.08 -3.70
N MET A 256 5.94 -31.24 -3.76
CA MET A 256 6.01 -30.14 -4.72
C MET A 256 7.29 -30.20 -5.53
N GLY A 257 7.49 -31.34 -6.20
CA GLY A 257 8.47 -31.47 -7.28
C GLY A 257 9.48 -32.59 -7.07
N PRO A 258 10.47 -32.69 -7.96
CA PRO A 258 11.60 -33.56 -7.73
C PRO A 258 12.50 -33.00 -6.61
N GLU A 259 13.06 -33.90 -5.80
CA GLU A 259 14.03 -33.58 -4.74
C GLU A 259 15.14 -34.63 -4.83
N PHE A 260 16.41 -34.23 -4.75
CA PHE A 260 17.52 -35.15 -5.01
C PHE A 260 18.44 -35.30 -3.81
N THR A 261 18.56 -36.54 -3.33
CA THR A 261 19.52 -36.92 -2.29
C THR A 261 20.74 -37.58 -2.90
N ILE A 262 21.92 -37.22 -2.41
CA ILE A 262 23.20 -37.80 -2.84
C ILE A 262 23.74 -38.68 -1.72
N THR A 263 24.09 -39.92 -2.03
CA THR A 263 24.78 -40.84 -1.13
C THR A 263 26.15 -41.18 -1.72
N SER A 264 27.22 -40.95 -0.95
CA SER A 264 28.55 -41.49 -1.28
C SER A 264 28.58 -42.96 -0.89
N ASN A 265 28.85 -43.84 -1.86
CA ASN A 265 28.85 -45.30 -1.65
C ASN A 265 30.23 -45.83 -1.23
N ASP A 266 31.28 -45.00 -1.30
CA ASP A 266 32.66 -45.43 -1.06
C ASP A 266 33.14 -45.10 0.36
N ALA A 267 34.04 -45.93 0.88
CA ALA A 267 34.72 -45.66 2.14
C ALA A 267 35.59 -44.41 2.01
N SER A 268 35.63 -43.59 3.08
CA SER A 268 36.41 -42.35 3.14
C SER A 268 37.93 -42.55 2.95
N LEU A 269 38.42 -43.79 3.03
CA LEU A 269 39.84 -44.14 2.97
C LEU A 269 40.19 -44.85 1.66
N CYS A 270 40.96 -44.19 0.80
CA CYS A 270 41.47 -44.75 -0.46
C CYS A 270 42.92 -45.23 -0.33
N THR A 271 43.18 -46.50 -0.65
CA THR A 271 44.51 -47.12 -0.59
C THR A 271 45.10 -47.47 -1.96
N THR A 272 44.34 -47.34 -3.06
CA THR A 272 44.76 -47.64 -4.44
C THR A 272 45.06 -46.37 -5.24
N ASN A 273 45.82 -46.46 -6.34
CA ASN A 273 45.97 -45.37 -7.31
C ASN A 273 45.70 -45.90 -8.73
N PRO A 274 44.60 -45.47 -9.40
CA PRO A 274 43.64 -44.45 -8.94
C PRO A 274 42.69 -44.93 -7.83
N CYS A 275 42.05 -43.97 -7.15
CA CYS A 275 40.92 -44.21 -6.24
C CYS A 275 39.63 -44.34 -7.02
N SER A 276 38.77 -45.30 -6.70
CA SER A 276 37.37 -45.27 -7.15
C SER A 276 36.60 -44.20 -6.39
N TYR A 277 35.61 -43.62 -7.06
CA TYR A 277 34.52 -42.88 -6.42
C TYR A 277 33.18 -43.43 -6.94
N SER A 278 32.14 -43.37 -6.11
CA SER A 278 30.80 -43.83 -6.43
C SER A 278 29.76 -43.02 -5.66
N TYR A 279 28.85 -42.37 -6.40
CA TYR A 279 27.76 -41.57 -5.86
C TYR A 279 26.44 -42.07 -6.39
N THR A 280 25.46 -42.29 -5.50
CA THR A 280 24.08 -42.59 -5.87
C THR A 280 23.25 -41.32 -5.68
N VAL A 281 22.56 -40.91 -6.74
CA VAL A 281 21.55 -39.84 -6.66
C VAL A 281 20.18 -40.49 -6.69
N THR A 282 19.34 -40.15 -5.72
CA THR A 282 17.95 -40.65 -5.61
C THR A 282 16.99 -39.48 -5.66
N ASN A 283 15.95 -39.59 -6.49
CA ASN A 283 14.83 -38.66 -6.42
C ASN A 283 13.94 -39.01 -5.20
N SER A 284 14.06 -38.26 -4.11
CA SER A 284 13.23 -38.40 -2.91
C SER A 284 11.87 -37.69 -3.02
N GLY A 285 11.70 -36.82 -4.01
CA GLY A 285 10.48 -36.07 -4.27
C GLY A 285 9.37 -36.92 -4.88
N ASP A 286 8.23 -36.27 -5.13
CA ASP A 286 7.00 -36.92 -5.61
C ASP A 286 6.72 -36.71 -7.11
N GLN A 287 7.52 -35.89 -7.79
CA GLN A 287 7.48 -35.71 -9.24
C GLN A 287 8.78 -36.15 -9.92
N ALA A 288 8.66 -36.51 -11.20
CA ALA A 288 9.82 -36.82 -12.02
C ALA A 288 10.62 -35.54 -12.33
N GLY A 289 11.95 -35.62 -12.29
CA GLY A 289 12.81 -34.46 -12.54
C GLY A 289 14.08 -34.81 -13.29
N ALA A 290 14.51 -33.91 -14.18
CA ALA A 290 15.83 -34.00 -14.78
C ALA A 290 16.90 -33.72 -13.73
N ALA A 291 17.93 -34.58 -13.68
CA ALA A 291 19.05 -34.45 -12.75
C ALA A 291 20.39 -34.53 -13.47
N THR A 292 21.31 -33.67 -13.06
CA THR A 292 22.72 -33.69 -13.45
C THR A 292 23.58 -33.59 -12.20
N LEU A 293 24.41 -34.60 -11.94
CA LEU A 293 25.33 -34.60 -10.81
C LEU A 293 26.60 -33.84 -11.17
N TYR A 294 26.99 -32.87 -10.36
CA TYR A 294 28.26 -32.18 -10.43
C TYR A 294 29.17 -32.68 -9.30
N LEU A 295 30.40 -33.04 -9.66
CA LEU A 295 31.41 -33.51 -8.72
C LEU A 295 32.64 -32.61 -8.81
N THR A 296 33.06 -32.09 -7.66
CA THR A 296 34.33 -31.36 -7.49
C THR A 296 35.25 -32.22 -6.64
N LEU A 297 36.25 -32.82 -7.30
CA LEU A 297 37.21 -33.73 -6.68
C LEU A 297 38.63 -33.14 -6.78
N PRO A 298 39.50 -33.36 -5.78
CA PRO A 298 40.87 -32.84 -5.83
C PRO A 298 41.62 -33.27 -7.10
N ARG A 299 42.16 -32.30 -7.85
CA ARG A 299 42.94 -32.50 -9.09
C ARG A 299 42.18 -33.19 -10.22
N VAL A 300 40.86 -33.27 -10.14
CA VAL A 300 39.98 -33.66 -11.26
C VAL A 300 39.20 -32.42 -11.65
N PRO A 301 39.20 -32.02 -12.93
CA PRO A 301 38.33 -30.93 -13.39
C PRO A 301 36.87 -31.27 -13.08
N ASP A 302 36.09 -30.28 -12.65
CA ASP A 302 34.65 -30.44 -12.44
C ASP A 302 33.99 -30.91 -13.74
N GLN A 303 33.22 -32.01 -13.68
CA GLN A 303 32.48 -32.53 -14.82
C GLN A 303 31.01 -32.79 -14.48
N PRO A 304 30.07 -32.37 -15.35
CA PRO A 304 28.67 -32.71 -15.20
C PRO A 304 28.41 -34.17 -15.62
N HIS A 305 27.65 -34.89 -14.80
CA HIS A 305 27.19 -36.24 -15.08
C HIS A 305 25.67 -36.24 -15.25
N THR A 306 25.20 -36.21 -16.50
CA THR A 306 23.77 -36.22 -16.81
C THR A 306 23.12 -37.54 -16.41
N LEU A 307 22.17 -37.48 -15.49
CA LEU A 307 21.43 -38.66 -15.01
C LEU A 307 20.15 -38.91 -15.81
N GLY A 308 19.64 -37.88 -16.50
CA GLY A 308 18.35 -37.91 -17.19
C GLY A 308 17.21 -37.61 -16.22
N THR A 309 15.99 -37.97 -16.61
CA THR A 309 14.81 -37.80 -15.76
C THR A 309 14.69 -38.98 -14.79
N LEU A 310 14.74 -38.71 -13.49
CA LEU A 310 14.52 -39.71 -12.45
C LEU A 310 13.08 -39.61 -11.95
N GLN A 311 12.37 -40.74 -11.96
CA GLN A 311 11.04 -40.88 -11.36
C GLN A 311 11.12 -40.83 -9.83
N PRO A 312 10.01 -40.57 -9.11
CA PRO A 312 9.98 -40.67 -7.65
C PRO A 312 10.56 -42.00 -7.15
N LYS A 313 11.44 -41.93 -6.15
CA LYS A 313 12.19 -43.05 -5.55
C LYS A 313 13.17 -43.76 -6.50
N GLN A 314 13.37 -43.27 -7.72
CA GLN A 314 14.35 -43.82 -8.63
C GLN A 314 15.75 -43.31 -8.27
N SER A 315 16.72 -44.23 -8.29
CA SER A 315 18.13 -43.93 -8.07
C SER A 315 18.95 -44.17 -9.33
N LYS A 316 20.03 -43.39 -9.49
CA LYS A 316 21.06 -43.64 -10.50
C LYS A 316 22.44 -43.43 -9.89
N THR A 317 23.34 -44.38 -10.14
CA THR A 317 24.70 -44.35 -9.62
C THR A 317 25.67 -43.88 -10.70
N VAL A 318 26.58 -42.99 -10.30
CA VAL A 318 27.73 -42.54 -11.09
C VAL A 318 28.98 -43.01 -10.39
N SER A 319 29.86 -43.67 -11.13
CA SER A 319 31.15 -44.14 -10.63
C SER A 319 32.27 -43.77 -11.59
N GLY A 320 33.45 -43.55 -11.03
CA GLY A 320 34.64 -43.27 -11.82
C GLY A 320 35.91 -43.43 -10.99
N THR A 321 37.00 -42.85 -11.48
CA THR A 321 38.30 -42.92 -10.82
C THR A 321 38.95 -41.54 -10.71
N ARG A 322 39.67 -41.29 -9.62
CA ARG A 322 40.46 -40.06 -9.39
C ARG A 322 41.88 -40.37 -8.94
N PRO A 323 42.85 -39.48 -9.12
CA PRO A 323 44.20 -39.67 -8.60
C PRO A 323 44.20 -39.79 -7.06
N ASN A 324 44.99 -40.72 -6.53
CA ASN A 324 45.24 -40.76 -5.10
C ASN A 324 46.29 -39.71 -4.71
N ILE A 325 45.84 -38.63 -4.06
CA ILE A 325 46.70 -37.53 -3.61
C ILE A 325 47.74 -37.93 -2.57
N ALA A 326 47.53 -39.05 -1.87
CA ALA A 326 48.43 -39.60 -0.87
C ALA A 326 49.43 -40.61 -1.45
N TRP A 327 49.26 -41.02 -2.71
CA TRP A 327 50.06 -42.07 -3.33
C TRP A 327 51.55 -41.74 -3.32
N GLY A 328 52.36 -42.70 -2.83
CA GLY A 328 53.81 -42.56 -2.76
C GLY A 328 54.33 -41.65 -1.64
N THR A 329 53.47 -41.06 -0.81
CA THR A 329 53.88 -40.15 0.29
C THR A 329 54.05 -40.84 1.64
N GLY A 330 53.47 -42.05 1.81
CA GLY A 330 53.45 -42.78 3.08
C GLY A 330 52.55 -42.16 4.16
N ARG A 331 51.73 -41.16 3.82
CA ARG A 331 50.83 -40.44 4.74
C ARG A 331 49.36 -40.68 4.36
N THR A 332 48.45 -40.57 5.33
CA THR A 332 47.02 -40.43 5.06
C THR A 332 46.70 -38.95 4.86
N VAL A 333 45.92 -38.61 3.82
CA VAL A 333 45.47 -37.25 3.56
C VAL A 333 43.96 -37.21 3.68
N ASN A 334 43.44 -36.26 4.46
CA ASN A 334 42.02 -35.94 4.45
C ASN A 334 41.74 -34.99 3.29
N HIS A 335 40.75 -35.31 2.47
CA HIS A 335 40.21 -34.42 1.45
C HIS A 335 38.70 -34.38 1.56
N THR A 336 38.11 -33.31 1.06
CA THR A 336 36.66 -33.14 0.97
C THR A 336 36.28 -33.27 -0.50
N ASP A 337 35.35 -34.18 -0.78
CA ASP A 337 34.69 -34.26 -2.07
C ASP A 337 33.40 -33.45 -2.00
N TYR A 338 33.17 -32.58 -2.98
CA TYR A 338 31.92 -31.82 -3.08
C TYR A 338 31.07 -32.40 -4.20
N ALA A 339 29.79 -32.63 -3.90
CA ALA A 339 28.82 -33.14 -4.83
C ALA A 339 27.52 -32.36 -4.69
N TRP A 340 26.90 -32.01 -5.81
CA TRP A 340 25.58 -31.38 -5.83
C TRP A 340 24.82 -31.79 -7.09
N VAL A 341 23.48 -31.69 -7.05
CA VAL A 341 22.62 -32.01 -8.18
C VAL A 341 22.02 -30.74 -8.74
N TYR A 342 22.15 -30.55 -10.04
CA TYR A 342 21.37 -29.58 -10.77
C TYR A 342 20.07 -30.21 -11.26
N SER A 343 18.95 -29.53 -11.01
CA SER A 343 17.67 -29.80 -11.64
C SER A 343 17.07 -28.54 -12.25
N THR A 344 16.44 -28.69 -13.42
CA THR A 344 15.72 -27.58 -14.05
C THR A 344 14.49 -27.15 -13.25
N ALA A 345 13.95 -28.05 -12.44
CA ALA A 345 12.83 -27.76 -11.55
C ALA A 345 13.23 -26.88 -10.36
N GLU A 346 14.51 -26.87 -9.99
CA GLU A 346 15.04 -26.10 -8.86
C GLU A 346 15.72 -24.81 -9.33
N TYR A 347 16.58 -24.90 -10.35
CA TYR A 347 17.44 -23.79 -10.79
C TYR A 347 16.99 -23.12 -12.10
N GLY A 348 15.90 -23.59 -12.71
CA GLY A 348 15.45 -23.14 -14.03
C GLY A 348 16.22 -23.77 -15.19
N SER A 349 16.12 -23.22 -16.40
CA SER A 349 16.71 -23.85 -17.59
C SER A 349 18.22 -23.61 -17.77
N ASP A 350 18.81 -22.62 -17.09
CA ASP A 350 20.23 -22.28 -17.21
C ASP A 350 21.08 -22.97 -16.13
N PRO A 351 21.88 -24.02 -16.47
CA PRO A 351 22.73 -24.70 -15.49
C PRO A 351 23.81 -23.81 -14.88
N LYS A 352 24.16 -22.69 -15.53
CA LYS A 352 25.13 -21.77 -14.97
C LYS A 352 24.59 -21.01 -13.76
N VAL A 353 23.27 -20.85 -13.63
CA VAL A 353 22.64 -20.28 -12.42
C VAL A 353 22.95 -21.17 -11.23
N GLY A 354 22.67 -22.48 -11.34
CA GLY A 354 22.96 -23.45 -10.28
C GLY A 354 24.45 -23.49 -9.90
N SER A 355 25.35 -23.54 -10.90
CA SER A 355 26.80 -23.50 -10.62
C SER A 355 27.24 -22.24 -9.89
N ARG A 356 26.71 -21.06 -10.27
CA ARG A 356 27.04 -19.77 -9.67
C ARG A 356 26.52 -19.65 -8.23
N LEU A 357 25.30 -20.12 -7.98
CA LEU A 357 24.72 -20.15 -6.63
C LEU A 357 25.46 -21.12 -5.71
N HIS A 358 25.75 -22.32 -6.20
CA HIS A 358 26.52 -23.31 -5.46
C HIS A 358 27.91 -22.78 -5.08
N ALA A 359 28.60 -22.09 -6.00
CA ALA A 359 29.89 -21.46 -5.74
C ALA A 359 29.83 -20.35 -4.67
N ARG A 360 28.64 -19.80 -4.39
CA ARG A 360 28.37 -18.81 -3.34
C ARG A 360 27.76 -19.41 -2.07
N ASN A 361 27.58 -20.73 -2.03
CA ASN A 361 26.86 -21.44 -0.96
C ASN A 361 25.45 -20.87 -0.73
N LEU A 362 24.73 -20.63 -1.83
CA LEU A 362 23.32 -20.24 -1.82
C LEU A 362 22.51 -21.37 -2.45
N GLN A 363 21.50 -21.88 -1.75
CA GLN A 363 20.61 -22.91 -2.27
C GLN A 363 19.16 -22.43 -2.19
N PRO A 364 18.35 -22.56 -3.26
CA PRO A 364 16.93 -22.28 -3.19
C PRO A 364 16.22 -23.10 -2.11
N ASP A 365 16.71 -24.31 -1.82
CA ASP A 365 16.18 -25.22 -0.81
C ASP A 365 16.44 -24.79 0.64
N ASP A 366 17.38 -23.87 0.87
CA ASP A 366 17.56 -23.24 2.20
C ASP A 366 16.35 -22.36 2.55
N LEU A 367 15.60 -21.95 1.53
CA LEU A 367 14.41 -21.15 1.64
C LEU A 367 13.19 -22.07 1.45
N SER A 368 12.23 -22.03 2.38
CA SER A 368 11.11 -22.98 2.39
C SER A 368 10.10 -22.72 1.26
N PHE A 369 10.39 -23.17 0.03
CA PHE A 369 9.54 -22.97 -1.16
C PHE A 369 9.24 -24.26 -1.93
N GLY A 370 8.06 -24.35 -2.54
CA GLY A 370 7.68 -25.43 -3.47
C GLY A 370 7.96 -25.10 -4.93
N THR A 371 8.01 -26.11 -5.82
CA THR A 371 7.83 -25.82 -7.26
C THR A 371 6.40 -25.36 -7.53
N PRO A 372 6.15 -24.41 -8.46
CA PRO A 372 7.06 -23.93 -9.51
C PRO A 372 7.89 -22.68 -9.16
N LEU A 373 7.98 -22.26 -7.89
CA LEU A 373 8.66 -21.00 -7.53
C LEU A 373 10.19 -21.12 -7.38
N LYS A 374 10.71 -22.33 -7.11
CA LYS A 374 12.16 -22.55 -6.94
C LYS A 374 13.03 -21.97 -8.06
N PRO A 375 12.71 -22.13 -9.37
CA PRO A 375 13.47 -21.52 -10.46
C PRO A 375 13.52 -19.99 -10.39
N THR A 376 12.41 -19.35 -10.03
CA THR A 376 12.31 -17.89 -9.87
C THR A 376 13.19 -17.42 -8.72
N VAL A 377 13.16 -18.13 -7.60
CA VAL A 377 14.01 -17.87 -6.42
C VAL A 377 15.49 -18.01 -6.78
N ALA A 378 15.86 -19.12 -7.43
CA ALA A 378 17.24 -19.33 -7.88
C ALA A 378 17.74 -18.18 -8.76
N LYS A 379 16.89 -17.76 -9.71
CA LYS A 379 17.21 -16.66 -10.61
C LYS A 379 17.32 -15.32 -9.89
N LEU A 380 16.45 -15.03 -8.93
CA LEU A 380 16.52 -13.84 -8.08
C LEU A 380 17.85 -13.81 -7.30
N LEU A 381 18.16 -14.88 -6.58
CA LEU A 381 19.42 -15.00 -5.81
C LEU A 381 20.64 -14.81 -6.71
N ASP A 382 20.66 -15.41 -7.90
CA ASP A 382 21.78 -15.28 -8.82
C ASP A 382 21.90 -13.85 -9.34
N LEU A 383 20.80 -13.23 -9.78
CA LEU A 383 20.82 -11.86 -10.27
C LEU A 383 21.25 -10.85 -9.21
N MET A 384 20.85 -11.05 -7.94
CA MET A 384 21.22 -10.18 -6.82
C MET A 384 22.70 -10.29 -6.42
N THR A 385 23.34 -11.40 -6.74
CA THR A 385 24.71 -11.74 -6.31
C THR A 385 25.72 -11.92 -7.44
N LYS A 386 25.28 -11.88 -8.72
CA LYS A 386 26.11 -12.22 -9.89
C LYS A 386 27.42 -11.44 -9.98
N ASP A 387 27.41 -10.17 -9.59
CA ASP A 387 28.56 -9.25 -9.70
C ASP A 387 29.41 -9.21 -8.43
N ARG A 388 29.06 -10.02 -7.42
CA ARG A 388 29.78 -10.11 -6.14
C ARG A 388 30.76 -11.28 -6.16
N PRO A 389 31.94 -11.13 -5.51
CA PRO A 389 32.88 -12.23 -5.37
C PRO A 389 32.26 -13.35 -4.53
N THR A 390 32.64 -14.60 -4.78
CA THR A 390 32.08 -15.77 -4.07
C THR A 390 32.33 -15.75 -2.56
N SER A 391 33.29 -14.95 -2.09
CA SER A 391 33.58 -14.74 -0.67
C SER A 391 32.68 -13.71 0.03
N ASP A 392 31.84 -12.99 -0.72
CA ASP A 392 30.95 -11.94 -0.18
C ASP A 392 29.70 -12.55 0.44
N THR A 393 29.87 -13.13 1.62
CA THR A 393 28.78 -13.77 2.38
C THR A 393 27.69 -12.77 2.80
N GLU A 394 28.03 -11.50 3.02
CA GLU A 394 27.06 -10.45 3.40
C GLU A 394 26.06 -10.18 2.26
N ALA A 395 26.55 -10.07 1.02
CA ALA A 395 25.66 -9.90 -0.13
C ALA A 395 24.75 -11.13 -0.35
N GLY A 396 25.26 -12.33 -0.05
CA GLY A 396 24.49 -13.57 -0.07
C GLY A 396 23.37 -13.57 0.97
N SER A 397 23.68 -13.25 2.23
CA SER A 397 22.68 -13.15 3.31
C SER A 397 21.63 -12.09 3.01
N LYS A 398 22.01 -10.90 2.53
CA LYS A 398 21.05 -9.85 2.15
C LYS A 398 20.11 -10.27 1.02
N ALA A 399 20.61 -11.05 0.05
CA ALA A 399 19.77 -11.57 -1.03
C ALA A 399 18.78 -12.62 -0.50
N VAL A 400 19.22 -13.47 0.43
CA VAL A 400 18.36 -14.44 1.14
C VAL A 400 17.27 -13.70 1.92
N ASP A 401 17.64 -12.76 2.79
CA ASP A 401 16.70 -11.97 3.61
C ASP A 401 15.69 -11.21 2.73
N ALA A 402 16.15 -10.65 1.59
CA ALA A 402 15.29 -9.93 0.65
C ALA A 402 14.26 -10.85 -0.04
N VAL A 403 14.66 -12.09 -0.37
CA VAL A 403 13.74 -13.08 -0.97
C VAL A 403 12.77 -13.62 0.06
N GLU A 404 13.23 -13.87 1.30
CA GLU A 404 12.35 -14.24 2.42
C GLU A 404 11.32 -13.14 2.69
N GLY A 405 11.75 -11.88 2.79
CA GLY A 405 10.85 -10.74 2.99
C GLY A 405 9.83 -10.58 1.86
N ALA A 406 10.27 -10.70 0.60
CA ALA A 406 9.36 -10.66 -0.55
C ALA A 406 8.37 -11.85 -0.55
N ASN A 407 8.82 -13.03 -0.14
CA ASN A 407 7.96 -14.18 0.03
C ASN A 407 6.93 -13.93 1.14
N ASP A 408 7.36 -13.44 2.30
CA ASP A 408 6.52 -13.02 3.42
C ASP A 408 5.63 -11.81 3.09
N GLN A 409 5.59 -11.34 1.85
CA GLN A 409 4.68 -10.30 1.37
C GLN A 409 3.86 -10.76 0.14
N GLY A 410 4.05 -12.01 -0.30
CA GLY A 410 3.39 -12.56 -1.49
C GLY A 410 3.89 -11.94 -2.81
N GLU A 411 5.09 -11.36 -2.83
CA GLU A 411 5.65 -10.59 -3.95
C GLU A 411 6.38 -11.45 -4.99
N LEU A 412 6.68 -12.72 -4.69
CA LEU A 412 7.44 -13.60 -5.60
C LEU A 412 6.83 -13.75 -7.00
N PRO A 413 5.50 -13.83 -7.19
CA PRO A 413 4.93 -13.88 -8.53
C PRO A 413 5.22 -12.62 -9.36
N ASP A 414 5.09 -11.43 -8.75
CA ASP A 414 5.36 -10.15 -9.41
C ASP A 414 6.85 -10.00 -9.71
N LEU A 415 7.71 -10.38 -8.76
CA LEU A 415 9.16 -10.44 -8.97
C LEU A 415 9.54 -11.43 -10.06
N GLY A 416 8.83 -12.56 -10.14
CA GLY A 416 8.95 -13.55 -11.21
C GLY A 416 8.74 -12.92 -12.58
N GLU A 417 7.63 -12.21 -12.78
CA GLU A 417 7.36 -11.48 -14.03
C GLU A 417 8.50 -10.49 -14.37
N ILE A 418 9.01 -9.77 -13.35
CA ILE A 418 10.10 -8.80 -13.53
C ILE A 418 11.41 -9.49 -13.94
N VAL A 419 11.85 -10.53 -13.22
CA VAL A 419 13.14 -11.18 -13.52
C VAL A 419 13.06 -12.06 -14.77
N ASP A 420 11.91 -12.66 -15.05
CA ASP A 420 11.67 -13.47 -16.24
C ASP A 420 11.61 -12.65 -17.51
N SER A 421 11.21 -11.38 -17.41
CA SER A 421 11.34 -10.43 -18.51
C SER A 421 12.79 -10.26 -19.01
N GLY A 422 13.80 -10.43 -18.12
CA GLY A 422 15.20 -10.11 -18.40
C GLY A 422 15.48 -8.64 -18.67
N ARG A 423 14.54 -7.74 -18.35
CA ARG A 423 14.54 -6.31 -18.74
C ARG A 423 14.61 -5.35 -17.55
N LEU A 424 14.93 -5.87 -16.37
CA LEU A 424 15.40 -5.06 -15.24
C LEU A 424 16.90 -4.77 -15.44
N ASP A 425 17.27 -3.50 -15.54
CA ASP A 425 18.64 -3.05 -15.84
C ASP A 425 19.57 -3.15 -14.62
N ASN A 426 19.02 -3.14 -13.41
CA ASN A 426 19.77 -3.15 -12.15
C ASN A 426 19.29 -4.23 -11.15
N PRO A 427 19.16 -5.50 -11.56
CA PRO A 427 18.60 -6.53 -10.70
C PRO A 427 19.47 -6.82 -9.46
N GLN A 428 20.75 -6.44 -9.48
CA GLN A 428 21.64 -6.51 -8.33
C GLN A 428 21.27 -5.56 -7.18
N ASP A 429 20.45 -4.54 -7.44
CA ASP A 429 20.01 -3.57 -6.42
C ASP A 429 18.76 -4.07 -5.68
N LEU A 430 18.10 -5.13 -6.17
CA LEU A 430 16.90 -5.69 -5.53
C LEU A 430 17.13 -6.10 -4.08
N ARG A 431 18.32 -6.62 -3.74
CA ARG A 431 18.66 -6.98 -2.35
C ARG A 431 18.57 -5.80 -1.37
N ASP A 432 18.74 -4.58 -1.88
CA ASP A 432 18.72 -3.34 -1.11
C ASP A 432 17.35 -2.62 -1.23
N ILE A 433 16.56 -2.92 -2.27
CA ILE A 433 15.26 -2.32 -2.56
C ILE A 433 14.11 -3.09 -1.91
N LEU A 434 14.08 -4.42 -2.04
CA LEU A 434 12.97 -5.27 -1.55
C LEU A 434 12.74 -5.16 -0.03
N PRO A 435 13.76 -5.01 0.83
CA PRO A 435 13.48 -4.78 2.26
C PRO A 435 12.71 -3.48 2.56
N THR A 436 12.48 -2.62 1.57
CA THR A 436 11.67 -1.40 1.70
C THR A 436 10.26 -1.54 1.13
N THR A 437 9.89 -2.69 0.55
CA THR A 437 8.56 -2.93 -0.06
C THR A 437 7.43 -3.15 0.95
N ASP A 438 7.76 -3.26 2.24
CA ASP A 438 6.82 -3.26 3.36
C ASP A 438 5.88 -2.03 3.39
N LYS A 439 6.24 -0.96 2.68
CA LYS A 439 5.41 0.22 2.45
C LYS A 439 4.58 0.09 1.18
N VAL A 440 3.28 0.41 1.27
CA VAL A 440 2.33 0.47 0.13
C VAL A 440 2.90 1.10 -1.13
N GLU A 441 3.61 2.22 -0.99
CA GLU A 441 4.17 2.94 -2.13
C GLU A 441 5.15 2.06 -2.92
N ASN A 442 5.96 1.27 -2.23
CA ASN A 442 6.96 0.42 -2.84
C ASN A 442 6.37 -0.90 -3.38
N GLN A 443 5.38 -1.50 -2.71
CA GLN A 443 4.60 -2.61 -3.26
C GLN A 443 3.85 -2.19 -4.53
N ARG A 444 3.26 -0.97 -4.55
CA ARG A 444 2.63 -0.43 -5.76
C ARG A 444 3.65 -0.24 -6.88
N VAL A 445 4.86 0.25 -6.56
CA VAL A 445 5.94 0.36 -7.55
C VAL A 445 6.32 -1.01 -8.13
N LEU A 446 6.47 -2.05 -7.31
CA LEU A 446 6.70 -3.42 -7.76
C LEU A 446 5.64 -3.85 -8.79
N GLN A 447 4.36 -3.75 -8.41
CA GLN A 447 3.23 -4.13 -9.27
C GLN A 447 3.21 -3.34 -10.58
N GLN A 448 3.53 -2.05 -10.52
CA GLN A 448 3.58 -1.19 -11.70
C GLN A 448 4.69 -1.59 -12.66
N ILE A 449 5.87 -1.94 -12.15
CA ILE A 449 6.99 -2.41 -12.95
C ILE A 449 6.63 -3.74 -13.62
N ALA A 450 6.06 -4.68 -12.88
CA ALA A 450 5.62 -5.96 -13.42
C ALA A 450 4.55 -5.78 -14.52
N LEU A 451 3.53 -4.94 -14.30
CA LEU A 451 2.52 -4.60 -15.31
C LEU A 451 3.10 -3.94 -16.55
N LEU A 452 4.04 -3.01 -16.37
CA LEU A 452 4.71 -2.34 -17.49
C LEU A 452 5.47 -3.36 -18.35
N LEU A 453 6.22 -4.25 -17.72
CA LEU A 453 6.99 -5.28 -18.42
C LEU A 453 6.07 -6.29 -19.11
N GLN A 454 4.94 -6.65 -18.49
CA GLN A 454 3.95 -7.53 -19.11
C GLN A 454 3.28 -6.87 -20.33
N ALA A 455 2.91 -5.59 -20.23
CA ALA A 455 2.15 -4.88 -21.25
C ALA A 455 3.01 -4.39 -22.43
N ASP A 456 4.27 -4.05 -22.17
CA ASP A 456 5.21 -3.59 -23.19
C ASP A 456 6.44 -4.50 -23.24
N PRO A 457 6.56 -5.38 -24.26
CA PRO A 457 7.69 -6.29 -24.40
C PRO A 457 9.02 -5.60 -24.74
N GLN A 458 9.00 -4.31 -25.11
CA GLN A 458 10.21 -3.51 -25.38
C GLN A 458 10.61 -2.63 -24.19
N ALA A 459 9.83 -2.62 -23.11
CA ALA A 459 10.16 -1.83 -21.93
C ALA A 459 11.40 -2.37 -21.22
N HIS A 460 12.32 -1.48 -20.86
CA HIS A 460 13.44 -1.72 -19.95
C HIS A 460 13.28 -0.82 -18.72
N VAL A 461 13.53 -1.36 -17.53
CA VAL A 461 13.27 -0.66 -16.26
C VAL A 461 14.54 -0.64 -15.41
N THR A 462 14.78 0.49 -14.75
CA THR A 462 15.71 0.63 -13.62
C THR A 462 14.87 0.96 -12.38
N TRP A 463 14.83 0.07 -11.38
CA TRP A 463 14.13 0.34 -10.12
C TRP A 463 15.07 1.08 -9.17
N THR A 464 14.71 2.28 -8.75
CA THR A 464 15.57 3.12 -7.93
C THR A 464 15.29 2.92 -6.45
N ALA A 465 16.35 2.71 -5.67
CA ALA A 465 16.26 2.68 -4.22
C ALA A 465 15.84 4.06 -3.66
N PRO A 466 15.26 4.13 -2.45
CA PRO A 466 15.02 5.40 -1.78
C PRO A 466 16.29 6.25 -1.70
N PRO A 467 16.22 7.58 -1.90
CA PRO A 467 17.39 8.43 -1.85
C PRO A 467 18.01 8.42 -0.44
N THR A 468 19.27 8.02 -0.35
CA THR A 468 20.08 8.17 0.87
C THR A 468 20.65 9.58 0.96
N ALA A 469 20.87 10.09 2.17
CA ALA A 469 21.42 11.42 2.36
C ALA A 469 22.79 11.56 1.68
N GLY A 470 22.89 12.43 0.67
CA GLY A 470 24.10 12.62 -0.15
C GLY A 470 24.26 11.65 -1.32
N GLY A 471 23.28 10.79 -1.59
CA GLY A 471 23.27 9.85 -2.71
C GLY A 471 23.03 10.51 -4.07
N THR A 472 23.48 9.85 -5.15
CA THR A 472 23.26 10.25 -6.56
C THR A 472 22.04 9.57 -7.18
N THR A 473 21.20 8.94 -6.35
CA THR A 473 20.02 8.19 -6.79
C THR A 473 19.05 9.13 -7.50
N PRO A 474 18.54 8.75 -8.68
CA PRO A 474 17.53 9.55 -9.38
C PRO A 474 16.33 9.81 -8.45
N PRO A 475 15.74 11.01 -8.46
CA PRO A 475 14.62 11.33 -7.56
C PRO A 475 13.29 10.83 -8.16
N ALA A 476 13.27 9.55 -8.48
CA ALA A 476 12.16 8.79 -9.04
C ALA A 476 12.10 7.45 -8.29
N ASP A 477 10.98 6.74 -8.39
CA ASP A 477 10.87 5.39 -7.84
C ASP A 477 11.28 4.34 -8.87
N TYR A 478 11.12 4.65 -10.16
CA TYR A 478 11.73 3.88 -11.24
C TYR A 478 11.91 4.72 -12.50
N LEU A 479 12.87 4.31 -13.32
CA LEU A 479 13.10 4.83 -14.66
C LEU A 479 12.74 3.75 -15.66
N TYR A 480 12.19 4.11 -16.80
CA TYR A 480 12.00 3.14 -17.87
C TYR A 480 12.19 3.71 -19.26
N THR A 481 12.58 2.85 -20.19
CA THR A 481 12.63 3.12 -21.62
C THR A 481 11.60 2.24 -22.31
N THR A 482 10.76 2.82 -23.16
CA THR A 482 9.72 2.14 -23.95
C THR A 482 9.83 2.57 -25.42
N THR A 483 9.10 1.90 -26.31
CA THR A 483 8.95 2.33 -27.71
C THR A 483 7.51 2.79 -27.97
N GLU A 484 7.33 4.09 -28.21
CA GLU A 484 6.04 4.65 -28.60
C GLU A 484 6.11 5.17 -30.05
N GLN A 485 5.20 4.71 -30.90
CA GLN A 485 5.13 5.10 -32.33
C GLN A 485 6.48 4.94 -33.06
N GLY A 486 7.23 3.88 -32.74
CA GLY A 486 8.53 3.59 -33.34
C GLY A 486 9.70 4.46 -32.83
N ARG A 487 9.49 5.27 -31.78
CA ARG A 487 10.55 6.06 -31.13
C ARG A 487 10.78 5.59 -29.70
N GLN A 488 12.04 5.52 -29.29
CA GLN A 488 12.35 5.30 -27.88
C GLN A 488 11.94 6.53 -27.06
N VAL A 489 11.21 6.27 -25.99
CA VAL A 489 10.81 7.27 -24.99
C VAL A 489 11.38 6.84 -23.65
N LYS A 490 11.99 7.78 -22.93
CA LYS A 490 12.54 7.58 -21.60
C LYS A 490 11.70 8.32 -20.58
N ARG A 491 11.31 7.65 -19.50
CA ARG A 491 10.44 8.21 -18.46
C ARG A 491 11.02 7.99 -17.07
N ALA A 492 10.90 9.00 -16.23
CA ALA A 492 11.22 8.94 -14.81
C ALA A 492 9.91 9.06 -14.04
N VAL A 493 9.56 8.02 -13.29
CA VAL A 493 8.26 7.93 -12.62
C VAL A 493 8.42 8.13 -11.13
N LYS A 494 7.63 9.03 -10.58
CA LYS A 494 7.43 9.18 -9.14
C LYS A 494 5.98 8.88 -8.82
N THR A 495 5.76 7.93 -7.93
CA THR A 495 4.46 7.46 -7.46
C THR A 495 4.19 8.04 -6.08
N GLU A 496 3.01 8.63 -5.91
CA GLU A 496 2.51 9.14 -4.63
C GLU A 496 1.13 8.53 -4.36
N THR A 497 0.90 8.16 -3.11
CA THR A 497 -0.41 7.63 -2.68
C THR A 497 -1.29 8.78 -2.20
N VAL A 498 -2.53 8.86 -2.71
CA VAL A 498 -3.50 9.89 -2.34
C VAL A 498 -4.63 9.27 -1.54
N ARG A 499 -4.69 9.59 -0.25
CA ARG A 499 -5.66 8.98 0.68
C ARG A 499 -6.95 9.76 0.81
N SER A 500 -6.98 11.02 0.40
CA SER A 500 -8.19 11.84 0.42
C SER A 500 -8.17 12.87 -0.71
N PRO A 501 -9.32 13.47 -1.07
CA PRO A 501 -9.34 14.52 -2.08
C PRO A 501 -8.46 15.73 -1.71
N ALA A 502 -8.32 16.00 -0.41
CA ALA A 502 -7.51 17.10 0.11
C ALA A 502 -6.00 16.87 -0.06
N GLU A 503 -5.55 15.61 -0.01
CA GLU A 503 -4.14 15.25 -0.18
C GLU A 503 -3.66 15.37 -1.62
N LEU A 504 -4.58 15.33 -2.58
CA LEU A 504 -4.26 15.26 -4.00
C LEU A 504 -3.35 16.43 -4.44
N GLY A 505 -3.56 17.63 -3.88
CA GLY A 505 -2.69 18.78 -4.10
C GLY A 505 -1.34 18.70 -3.39
N SER A 506 -1.29 18.24 -2.14
CA SER A 506 -0.03 18.14 -1.39
C SER A 506 0.88 17.04 -1.92
N GLN A 507 0.31 15.90 -2.31
CA GLN A 507 1.05 14.78 -2.91
C GLN A 507 1.55 15.13 -4.30
N ALA A 508 0.73 15.80 -5.12
CA ALA A 508 1.20 16.30 -6.41
C ALA A 508 2.38 17.27 -6.27
N ARG A 509 2.34 18.14 -5.25
CA ARG A 509 3.44 19.06 -4.96
C ARG A 509 4.70 18.32 -4.53
N LEU A 510 4.57 17.31 -3.68
CA LEU A 510 5.67 16.48 -3.17
C LEU A 510 6.36 15.75 -4.31
N GLY A 511 5.62 14.94 -5.07
CA GLY A 511 6.21 14.16 -6.16
C GLY A 511 6.78 15.03 -7.28
N ALA A 512 6.11 16.16 -7.59
CA ALA A 512 6.67 17.14 -8.53
C ALA A 512 7.96 17.80 -7.99
N ALA A 513 8.05 18.11 -6.69
CA ALA A 513 9.26 18.65 -6.09
C ALA A 513 10.42 17.65 -6.17
N GLN A 514 10.16 16.39 -5.83
CA GLN A 514 11.15 15.32 -5.89
C GLN A 514 11.68 15.15 -7.32
N LEU A 515 10.82 14.99 -8.33
CA LEU A 515 11.24 14.89 -9.74
C LEU A 515 12.11 16.08 -10.21
N ASN A 516 11.96 17.24 -9.57
CA ASN A 516 12.73 18.45 -9.88
C ASN A 516 13.97 18.67 -8.99
N GLY A 517 14.28 17.77 -8.06
CA GLY A 517 15.42 17.89 -7.14
C GLY A 517 15.22 18.96 -6.05
N GLU A 518 13.96 19.31 -5.77
CA GLU A 518 13.60 20.31 -4.76
C GLU A 518 13.40 19.62 -3.41
N GLN A 519 13.93 20.19 -2.32
CA GLN A 519 13.62 19.71 -0.97
C GLN A 519 12.20 20.14 -0.56
N PRO A 520 11.32 19.22 -0.11
CA PRO A 520 9.90 19.49 0.14
C PRO A 520 9.61 20.64 1.12
N ASP A 521 10.54 20.90 2.07
CA ASP A 521 10.33 21.81 3.19
C ASP A 521 11.12 23.13 3.11
N SER A 522 12.06 23.27 2.17
CA SER A 522 12.96 24.43 2.11
C SER A 522 12.89 25.22 0.80
N GLY A 523 12.30 24.66 -0.28
CA GLY A 523 12.28 25.29 -1.60
C GLY A 523 13.67 25.56 -2.20
N THR A 524 14.74 25.09 -1.53
CA THR A 524 16.11 25.17 -2.03
C THR A 524 16.39 23.96 -2.93
N ALA A 525 16.92 24.25 -4.12
CA ALA A 525 17.46 23.24 -5.03
C ALA A 525 18.73 22.64 -4.41
N GLY A 526 18.59 21.48 -3.77
CA GLY A 526 19.71 20.74 -3.17
C GLY A 526 19.73 19.26 -3.55
N GLY A 527 18.66 18.74 -4.16
CA GLY A 527 18.58 17.38 -4.68
C GLY A 527 18.98 17.30 -6.15
N GLN A 528 19.38 16.11 -6.60
CA GLN A 528 19.69 15.86 -8.00
C GLN A 528 18.39 15.83 -8.81
N LYS A 529 18.19 16.78 -9.73
CA LYS A 529 17.04 16.79 -10.65
C LYS A 529 17.07 15.57 -11.59
N VAL A 530 15.89 15.11 -12.03
CA VAL A 530 15.79 14.12 -13.13
C VAL A 530 16.63 14.58 -14.32
N ARG A 531 17.44 13.66 -14.86
CA ARG A 531 18.38 13.95 -15.95
C ARG A 531 17.64 14.45 -17.20
N SER A 532 18.27 15.37 -17.94
CA SER A 532 17.74 15.82 -19.22
C SER A 532 17.54 14.63 -20.19
N GLY A 533 16.43 14.66 -20.94
CA GLY A 533 16.05 13.60 -21.88
C GLY A 533 15.09 12.54 -21.32
N TYR A 534 14.72 12.62 -20.03
CA TYR A 534 13.61 11.86 -19.46
C TYR A 534 12.34 12.72 -19.37
N GLU A 535 11.21 12.14 -19.76
CA GLU A 535 9.88 12.67 -19.43
C GLU A 535 9.62 12.46 -17.94
N ARG A 536 9.33 13.54 -17.21
CA ARG A 536 8.99 13.50 -15.77
C ARG A 536 7.52 13.10 -15.62
N VAL A 537 7.28 11.92 -15.08
CA VAL A 537 5.94 11.37 -14.85
C VAL A 537 5.64 11.39 -13.36
N LEU A 538 4.66 12.18 -12.97
CA LEU A 538 4.05 12.11 -11.65
C LEU A 538 2.84 11.18 -11.72
N ARG A 539 2.84 10.15 -10.91
CA ARG A 539 1.75 9.19 -10.79
C ARG A 539 1.09 9.35 -9.41
N LEU A 540 -0.21 9.60 -9.39
CA LEU A 540 -1.02 9.68 -8.18
C LEU A 540 -1.94 8.47 -8.13
N ASP A 541 -1.68 7.59 -7.17
CA ASP A 541 -2.48 6.39 -6.94
C ASP A 541 -3.54 6.70 -5.90
N LEU A 542 -4.80 6.74 -6.34
CA LEU A 542 -5.92 7.11 -5.48
C LEU A 542 -6.34 5.91 -4.62
N GLU A 543 -6.37 6.14 -3.31
CA GLU A 543 -6.94 5.19 -2.36
C GLU A 543 -8.47 5.33 -2.31
N PRO A 544 -9.19 4.30 -1.85
CA PRO A 544 -10.64 4.29 -1.88
C PRO A 544 -11.34 5.46 -1.17
N PHE A 545 -10.68 6.07 -0.18
CA PHE A 545 -11.18 7.19 0.60
C PHE A 545 -11.18 8.53 -0.14
N VAL A 546 -10.71 8.60 -1.39
CA VAL A 546 -10.85 9.79 -2.23
C VAL A 546 -12.28 10.08 -2.70
N GLY A 547 -13.25 9.25 -2.29
CA GLY A 547 -14.67 9.48 -2.58
C GLY A 547 -14.99 9.35 -4.08
N PRO A 548 -15.82 10.24 -4.66
CA PRO A 548 -16.27 10.10 -6.05
C PRO A 548 -15.15 10.01 -7.10
N LEU A 549 -13.98 10.62 -6.84
CA LEU A 549 -12.81 10.55 -7.73
C LEU A 549 -12.33 9.12 -7.99
N LEU A 550 -12.55 8.21 -7.03
CA LEU A 550 -12.19 6.81 -7.17
C LEU A 550 -12.93 6.16 -8.36
N ASN A 551 -14.14 6.66 -8.65
CA ASN A 551 -15.14 5.98 -9.46
C ASN A 551 -15.44 6.69 -10.78
N LEU A 552 -14.69 7.76 -11.11
CA LEU A 552 -14.87 8.46 -12.37
C LEU A 552 -14.35 7.58 -13.50
N ALA A 553 -15.29 7.05 -14.28
CA ALA A 553 -15.04 5.97 -15.25
C ALA A 553 -14.25 6.42 -16.48
N THR A 554 -14.26 7.71 -16.81
CA THR A 554 -13.60 8.23 -18.00
C THR A 554 -12.58 9.31 -17.64
N THR A 555 -11.51 9.39 -18.45
CA THR A 555 -10.52 10.48 -18.35
C THR A 555 -11.19 11.85 -18.47
N GLN A 556 -12.28 11.97 -19.23
CA GLN A 556 -13.02 13.22 -19.40
C GLN A 556 -13.79 13.63 -18.14
N ASP A 557 -14.45 12.68 -17.47
CA ASP A 557 -15.17 12.96 -16.21
C ASP A 557 -14.19 13.39 -15.11
N LEU A 558 -13.04 12.72 -15.04
CA LEU A 558 -11.95 13.06 -14.13
C LEU A 558 -11.33 14.42 -14.47
N GLU A 559 -11.04 14.68 -15.76
CA GLU A 559 -10.53 15.99 -16.22
C GLU A 559 -11.49 17.13 -15.90
N HIS A 560 -12.80 16.94 -16.14
CA HIS A 560 -13.81 17.94 -15.82
C HIS A 560 -13.83 18.26 -14.31
N SER A 561 -13.84 17.22 -13.48
CA SER A 561 -13.82 17.37 -12.02
C SER A 561 -12.55 18.11 -11.55
N LEU A 562 -11.38 17.65 -12.01
CA LEU A 562 -10.08 18.23 -11.64
C LEU A 562 -9.88 19.66 -12.15
N SER A 563 -10.50 20.02 -13.28
CA SER A 563 -10.37 21.36 -13.87
C SER A 563 -11.34 22.39 -13.31
N THR A 564 -12.56 21.99 -12.95
CA THR A 564 -13.63 22.93 -12.55
C THR A 564 -13.79 23.07 -11.05
N ASP A 565 -13.55 21.99 -10.29
CA ASP A 565 -13.81 22.02 -8.86
C ASP A 565 -12.79 22.91 -8.12
N PRO A 566 -13.25 23.87 -7.29
CA PRO A 566 -12.37 24.68 -6.44
C PRO A 566 -11.46 23.87 -5.52
N GLN A 567 -11.88 22.68 -5.06
CA GLN A 567 -11.09 21.85 -4.14
C GLN A 567 -9.76 21.39 -4.76
N PHE A 568 -9.72 21.18 -6.08
CA PHE A 568 -8.51 20.73 -6.79
C PHE A 568 -7.61 21.89 -7.27
N ARG A 569 -7.84 23.13 -6.81
CA ARG A 569 -6.98 24.26 -7.17
C ARG A 569 -5.53 24.01 -6.78
N GLN A 570 -5.28 23.45 -5.61
CA GLN A 570 -3.92 23.14 -5.16
C GLN A 570 -3.22 22.13 -6.06
N LEU A 571 -3.92 21.11 -6.57
CA LEU A 571 -3.35 20.21 -7.59
C LEU A 571 -2.89 21.02 -8.79
N ARG A 572 -3.79 21.83 -9.38
CA ARG A 572 -3.50 22.61 -10.59
C ARG A 572 -2.30 23.54 -10.40
N ASP A 573 -2.24 24.20 -9.25
CA ASP A 573 -1.13 25.09 -8.90
C ASP A 573 0.19 24.31 -8.72
N SER A 574 0.13 23.10 -8.15
CA SER A 574 1.30 22.27 -7.86
C SER A 574 1.99 21.69 -9.11
N LEU A 575 1.27 21.64 -10.23
CA LEU A 575 1.78 21.18 -11.54
C LEU A 575 2.56 22.26 -12.29
N CYS A 576 2.50 23.52 -11.86
CA CYS A 576 3.24 24.64 -12.45
C CYS A 576 4.31 25.16 -11.50
N GLU A 577 5.37 25.77 -12.04
CA GLU A 577 6.35 26.47 -11.21
C GLU A 577 5.69 27.64 -10.43
N PRO A 578 6.16 27.97 -9.21
CA PRO A 578 5.53 28.95 -8.32
C PRO A 578 5.26 30.34 -8.93
N ASN A 579 6.01 30.74 -9.97
CA ASN A 579 5.85 32.02 -10.66
C ASN A 579 4.91 31.96 -11.88
N GLY A 580 4.06 30.93 -11.99
CA GLY A 580 3.26 30.68 -13.18
C GLY A 580 4.11 30.28 -14.38
N GLY A 581 5.25 29.63 -14.14
CA GLY A 581 6.24 29.24 -15.14
C GLY A 581 5.87 27.98 -15.93
N VAL A 582 6.89 27.24 -16.38
CA VAL A 582 6.73 26.00 -17.15
C VAL A 582 6.11 24.86 -16.30
N PRO A 583 5.55 23.81 -16.93
CA PRO A 583 5.13 22.60 -16.23
C PRO A 583 6.26 21.97 -15.39
N ARG A 584 5.95 21.67 -14.11
CA ARG A 584 6.86 20.92 -13.21
C ARG A 584 6.94 19.45 -13.54
N VAL A 585 5.93 18.92 -14.22
CA VAL A 585 5.88 17.54 -14.71
C VAL A 585 5.53 17.56 -16.19
N ASP A 586 6.03 16.58 -16.93
CA ASP A 586 5.75 16.42 -18.36
C ASP A 586 4.50 15.56 -18.58
N ARG A 587 4.20 14.68 -17.60
CA ARG A 587 2.99 13.86 -17.56
C ARG A 587 2.45 13.72 -16.14
N LEU A 588 1.14 13.90 -16.00
CA LEU A 588 0.40 13.45 -14.83
C LEU A 588 -0.32 12.15 -15.17
N VAL A 589 -0.19 11.16 -14.29
CA VAL A 589 -0.96 9.91 -14.31
C VAL A 589 -1.77 9.85 -13.03
N ILE A 590 -3.06 9.58 -13.12
CA ILE A 590 -3.90 9.27 -11.96
C ILE A 590 -4.44 7.86 -12.14
N VAL A 591 -4.28 7.02 -11.12
CA VAL A 591 -4.84 5.67 -11.12
C VAL A 591 -5.92 5.58 -10.05
N ASN A 592 -7.12 5.17 -10.46
CA ASN A 592 -8.26 4.96 -9.58
C ASN A 592 -8.89 3.58 -9.84
N ALA A 593 -10.07 3.32 -9.27
CA ALA A 593 -10.75 2.03 -9.46
C ALA A 593 -11.20 1.79 -10.92
N ALA A 594 -11.45 2.86 -11.68
CA ALA A 594 -11.85 2.79 -13.08
C ALA A 594 -10.68 2.53 -14.05
N GLY A 595 -9.46 2.91 -13.68
CA GLY A 595 -8.26 2.61 -14.44
C GLY A 595 -7.18 3.67 -14.34
N THR A 596 -6.34 3.72 -15.38
CA THR A 596 -5.21 4.65 -15.49
C THR A 596 -5.57 5.79 -16.43
N HIS A 597 -5.50 7.01 -15.92
CA HIS A 597 -5.79 8.26 -16.64
C HIS A 597 -4.52 9.08 -16.78
N GLN A 598 -4.28 9.69 -17.94
CA GLN A 598 -3.03 10.41 -18.19
C GLN A 598 -3.24 11.72 -18.95
N TRP A 599 -2.46 12.73 -18.58
CA TRP A 599 -2.41 14.04 -19.23
C TRP A 599 -0.97 14.45 -19.47
N THR A 600 -0.66 14.84 -20.71
CA THR A 600 0.67 15.35 -21.10
C THR A 600 0.75 16.88 -21.07
N SER A 601 -0.36 17.54 -20.71
CA SER A 601 -0.39 18.98 -20.51
C SER A 601 -1.23 19.33 -19.28
N PRO A 602 -0.63 19.97 -18.25
CA PRO A 602 -1.40 20.47 -17.10
C PRO A 602 -2.54 21.43 -17.48
N ARG A 603 -2.47 22.06 -18.68
CA ARG A 603 -3.52 22.96 -19.18
C ARG A 603 -4.85 22.26 -19.42
N GLN A 604 -4.85 20.96 -19.74
CA GLN A 604 -6.07 20.15 -19.86
C GLN A 604 -6.83 20.09 -18.53
N LEU A 605 -6.08 20.09 -17.42
CA LEU A 605 -6.63 20.13 -16.07
C LEU A 605 -6.92 21.56 -15.60
N GLY A 606 -6.92 22.56 -16.48
CA GLY A 606 -7.14 23.96 -16.11
C GLY A 606 -5.98 24.63 -15.37
N ALA A 607 -4.79 24.01 -15.33
CA ALA A 607 -3.60 24.63 -14.75
C ALA A 607 -3.07 25.76 -15.64
N ARG A 608 -2.72 26.90 -15.04
CA ARG A 608 -2.27 28.10 -15.76
C ARG A 608 -0.74 28.22 -15.75
N CYS A 609 -0.06 27.25 -16.37
CA CYS A 609 1.39 27.32 -16.56
C CYS A 609 1.71 28.25 -17.75
N GLY A 610 2.60 29.22 -17.59
CA GLY A 610 3.01 30.17 -18.61
C GLY A 610 3.67 29.48 -19.81
N SER A 611 3.44 30.00 -21.02
CA SER A 611 4.18 29.58 -22.21
C SER A 611 5.54 30.27 -22.16
N GLY A 612 6.61 29.49 -21.90
CA GLY A 612 7.97 30.01 -21.84
C GLY A 612 8.38 30.74 -23.11
N THR A 613 8.32 32.07 -23.08
CA THR A 613 9.21 32.94 -23.84
C THR A 613 9.81 33.90 -22.82
N ALA A 614 11.11 33.76 -22.58
CA ALA A 614 11.89 34.74 -21.84
C ALA A 614 11.68 36.10 -22.52
N SER A 615 10.96 37.00 -21.85
CA SER A 615 10.91 38.41 -22.24
C SER A 615 11.54 39.19 -21.09
N ALA A 616 12.57 39.94 -21.45
CA ALA A 616 13.40 40.72 -20.56
C ALA A 616 12.55 41.62 -19.65
N SER A 617 13.05 41.81 -18.42
CA SER A 617 12.56 42.80 -17.46
C SER A 617 12.19 44.12 -18.13
N PRO A 618 11.04 44.71 -17.79
CA PRO A 618 10.95 46.13 -17.59
C PRO A 618 11.32 46.45 -16.14
N ASP A 619 12.25 47.38 -15.96
CA ASP A 619 12.63 47.95 -14.67
C ASP A 619 11.39 48.32 -13.81
N PRO A 620 11.41 48.05 -12.48
CA PRO A 620 10.37 48.52 -11.60
C PRO A 620 10.55 50.03 -11.36
N SER A 621 9.87 50.82 -12.19
CA SER A 621 9.55 52.21 -11.87
C SER A 621 8.48 52.21 -10.77
N SER A 622 8.89 52.60 -9.56
CA SER A 622 8.07 53.18 -8.49
C SER A 622 6.68 52.56 -8.22
N SER A 623 6.57 51.66 -7.25
CA SER A 623 5.39 51.64 -6.38
C SER A 623 5.77 51.21 -4.96
N SER A 624 5.16 51.89 -4.00
CA SER A 624 5.40 51.88 -2.55
C SER A 624 5.47 50.48 -1.92
N SER A 625 6.49 50.25 -1.09
CA SER A 625 6.57 49.10 -0.18
C SER A 625 5.32 49.00 0.73
N PRO A 626 4.75 47.80 0.94
CA PRO A 626 3.57 47.56 1.78
C PRO A 626 3.85 47.61 3.30
N ALA A 627 4.96 48.21 3.74
CA ALA A 627 5.47 48.15 5.11
C ALA A 627 4.64 48.89 6.19
N GLY A 628 3.40 49.34 5.88
CA GLY A 628 2.61 50.22 6.75
C GLY A 628 1.25 49.71 7.21
N LYS A 629 0.77 48.54 6.76
CA LYS A 629 -0.54 48.03 7.18
C LYS A 629 -0.44 47.16 8.44
N PRO A 630 -1.31 47.37 9.45
CA PRO A 630 -1.23 46.64 10.70
C PRO A 630 -1.61 45.16 10.53
N THR A 631 -0.72 44.26 10.94
CA THR A 631 -0.96 42.82 11.08
C THR A 631 -0.83 42.41 12.55
N CYS A 632 -1.06 41.14 12.90
CA CYS A 632 -0.80 40.67 14.27
C CYS A 632 0.68 40.77 14.69
N LEU A 633 1.61 41.01 13.75
CA LEU A 633 3.04 41.24 14.03
C LEU A 633 3.30 42.66 14.56
N THR A 634 2.43 43.62 14.24
CA THR A 634 2.56 45.04 14.59
C THR A 634 1.59 45.47 15.69
N GLN A 635 0.68 44.59 16.11
CA GLN A 635 -0.24 44.83 17.22
C GLN A 635 0.50 44.72 18.57
N THR A 636 0.03 45.43 19.59
CA THR A 636 0.60 45.37 20.95
C THR A 636 0.49 43.95 21.49
N PHE A 637 1.60 43.38 21.98
CA PHE A 637 1.64 42.03 22.52
C PHE A 637 0.55 41.79 23.59
N PRO A 638 -0.14 40.63 23.57
CA PRO A 638 -1.04 40.26 24.66
C PRO A 638 -0.31 40.21 26.01
N ARG A 639 -0.99 40.52 27.12
CA ARG A 639 -0.41 40.36 28.47
C ARG A 639 -0.18 38.88 28.77
N GLY A 640 1.07 38.47 28.99
CA GLY A 640 1.45 37.08 29.29
C GLY A 640 2.92 36.79 28.97
N SER A 641 3.35 35.54 29.13
CA SER A 641 4.66 35.06 28.71
C SER A 641 4.64 34.86 27.19
N VAL A 642 5.04 35.90 26.47
CA VAL A 642 5.15 35.92 25.01
C VAL A 642 6.52 35.41 24.58
N GLU A 643 6.53 34.34 23.80
CA GLU A 643 7.72 33.75 23.22
C GLU A 643 7.86 34.21 21.78
N ARG A 644 9.06 34.61 21.36
CA ARG A 644 9.34 34.94 19.95
C ARG A 644 9.40 33.67 19.11
N ASN A 645 8.78 33.70 17.94
CA ASN A 645 8.73 32.58 17.02
C ASN A 645 9.05 33.05 15.59
N GLY A 646 10.34 33.20 15.31
CA GLY A 646 10.82 33.79 14.05
C GLY A 646 10.37 35.24 13.95
N PRO A 647 9.73 35.66 12.84
CA PRO A 647 9.08 36.96 12.74
C PRO A 647 7.81 37.06 13.62
N GLY A 648 7.21 35.94 14.04
CA GLY A 648 6.00 35.86 14.83
C GLY A 648 6.21 35.73 16.35
N TRP A 649 5.13 35.38 17.06
CA TRP A 649 5.12 35.20 18.52
C TRP A 649 4.04 34.20 18.98
N ILE A 650 4.23 33.60 20.16
CA ILE A 650 3.25 32.71 20.83
C ILE A 650 3.03 33.21 22.26
N ASN A 651 1.78 33.25 22.70
CA ASN A 651 1.36 33.59 24.06
C ASN A 651 0.52 32.46 24.63
N TYR A 652 1.00 31.81 25.69
CA TYR A 652 0.22 30.84 26.45
C TYR A 652 -0.50 31.54 27.60
N ALA A 653 -1.82 31.37 27.70
CA ALA A 653 -2.58 31.95 28.79
C ALA A 653 -2.15 31.34 30.15
N PRO A 654 -2.39 32.03 31.28
CA PRO A 654 -2.20 31.44 32.60
C PRO A 654 -2.97 30.12 32.74
N LEU A 655 -2.43 29.20 33.54
CA LEU A 655 -3.16 27.98 33.90
C LEU A 655 -4.48 28.35 34.57
N GLY A 656 -5.54 27.65 34.20
CA GLY A 656 -6.84 27.75 34.85
C GLY A 656 -6.87 27.04 36.21
N PRO A 657 -8.07 26.91 36.80
CA PRO A 657 -8.28 26.06 37.98
C PRO A 657 -7.64 24.68 37.80
N HIS A 658 -7.12 24.09 38.88
CA HIS A 658 -6.47 22.77 38.85
C HIS A 658 -5.22 22.68 37.95
N ASN A 659 -4.55 23.81 37.70
CA ASN A 659 -3.37 23.88 36.84
C ASN A 659 -3.63 23.37 35.39
N ARG A 660 -4.86 23.50 34.88
CA ARG A 660 -5.23 23.06 33.53
C ARG A 660 -4.90 24.11 32.46
N ALA A 661 -4.58 23.68 31.24
CA ALA A 661 -4.38 24.60 30.12
C ALA A 661 -5.69 25.32 29.77
N SER A 662 -5.67 26.63 29.56
CA SER A 662 -6.87 27.43 29.33
C SER A 662 -6.99 27.88 27.87
N ALA A 663 -5.96 28.54 27.35
CA ALA A 663 -5.91 29.01 25.97
C ALA A 663 -4.47 29.29 25.52
N ALA A 664 -4.28 29.38 24.22
CA ALA A 664 -3.04 29.87 23.62
C ALA A 664 -3.33 30.66 22.35
N THR A 665 -2.53 31.68 22.09
CA THR A 665 -2.63 32.52 20.90
C THR A 665 -1.26 32.64 20.24
N ALA A 666 -1.20 32.50 18.92
CA ALA A 666 0.03 32.65 18.16
C ALA A 666 -0.18 33.56 16.95
N CYS A 667 0.73 34.51 16.74
CA CYS A 667 0.89 35.18 15.46
C CYS A 667 2.03 34.50 14.71
N LEU A 668 1.70 33.84 13.61
CA LEU A 668 2.56 32.95 12.87
C LEU A 668 2.94 33.59 11.54
N LYS A 669 4.22 33.48 11.18
CA LYS A 669 4.78 33.94 9.90
C LYS A 669 6.03 33.11 9.60
N LEU A 670 6.17 32.64 8.37
CA LEU A 670 7.38 31.91 7.96
C LEU A 670 8.56 32.86 7.79
N PRO A 671 9.79 32.44 8.13
CA PRO A 671 10.11 31.14 8.74
C PRO A 671 9.74 31.12 10.24
N VAL A 672 9.14 30.03 10.74
CA VAL A 672 9.01 29.81 12.19
C VAL A 672 10.39 29.46 12.78
N ALA A 673 10.68 29.90 14.01
CA ALA A 673 12.02 29.72 14.59
C ALA A 673 12.18 28.32 15.21
N GLY A 674 12.58 27.34 14.38
CA GLY A 674 12.90 25.99 14.83
C GLY A 674 11.69 25.11 15.16
N ASP A 675 11.96 23.92 15.68
CA ASP A 675 10.93 22.97 16.11
C ASP A 675 10.54 23.19 17.57
N GLY A 676 9.23 23.15 17.84
CA GLY A 676 8.72 23.18 19.21
C GLY A 676 9.21 21.98 20.03
N THR A 677 8.95 21.99 21.34
CA THR A 677 9.35 20.89 22.23
C THR A 677 8.26 19.81 22.36
N ALA A 678 8.69 18.56 22.56
CA ALA A 678 7.80 17.45 22.87
C ALA A 678 6.99 17.72 24.16
N PRO A 679 5.77 17.18 24.32
CA PRO A 679 4.95 17.38 25.52
C PRO A 679 5.71 17.02 26.80
N SER A 680 5.57 17.82 27.86
CA SER A 680 6.19 17.50 29.15
C SER A 680 5.73 16.13 29.67
N THR A 681 6.67 15.39 30.25
CA THR A 681 6.36 14.13 30.96
C THR A 681 5.60 14.37 32.26
N ASP A 682 5.66 15.58 32.82
CA ASP A 682 5.19 15.90 34.16
C ASP A 682 3.78 16.50 34.19
N ASN A 683 2.99 16.06 35.20
CA ASN A 683 1.75 16.64 35.77
C ASN A 683 0.83 17.45 34.83
N ILE A 684 0.35 16.84 33.75
CA ILE A 684 -0.79 17.37 32.98
C ILE A 684 -2.09 17.10 33.74
N ALA A 685 -2.81 18.16 34.09
CA ALA A 685 -4.11 18.07 34.78
C ALA A 685 -5.09 17.20 33.99
N GLY A 686 -5.80 16.30 34.67
CA GLY A 686 -6.77 15.39 34.06
C GLY A 686 -6.22 14.25 33.20
N LEU A 687 -4.89 14.10 33.02
CA LEU A 687 -4.35 13.07 32.12
C LEU A 687 -4.60 11.64 32.60
N THR A 688 -4.32 11.34 33.88
CA THR A 688 -4.58 10.01 34.45
C THR A 688 -6.08 9.71 34.50
N GLU A 689 -6.90 10.70 34.82
CA GLU A 689 -8.37 10.58 34.80
C GLU A 689 -8.88 10.26 33.38
N ALA A 690 -8.36 10.97 32.37
CA ALA A 690 -8.70 10.74 30.98
C ALA A 690 -8.30 9.33 30.51
N GLN A 691 -7.12 8.85 30.89
CA GLN A 691 -6.66 7.50 30.58
C GLN A 691 -7.57 6.44 31.20
N ASN A 692 -7.89 6.57 32.49
CA ASN A 692 -8.78 5.64 33.20
C ASN A 692 -10.18 5.62 32.56
N ARG A 693 -10.71 6.79 32.22
CA ARG A 693 -12.01 6.89 31.53
C ARG A 693 -11.94 6.27 30.14
N ALA A 694 -10.88 6.52 29.38
CA ALA A 694 -10.72 5.94 28.04
C ALA A 694 -10.72 4.40 28.08
N THR A 695 -9.97 3.80 29.02
CA THR A 695 -9.98 2.35 29.23
C THR A 695 -11.36 1.84 29.64
N ALA A 696 -12.10 2.57 30.48
CA ALA A 696 -13.46 2.19 30.86
C ALA A 696 -14.45 2.27 29.68
N LEU A 697 -14.29 3.26 28.79
CA LEU A 697 -15.16 3.43 27.62
C LEU A 697 -14.86 2.43 26.49
N PHE A 698 -13.61 1.92 26.42
CA PHE A 698 -13.11 1.02 25.38
C PHE A 698 -12.17 -0.08 25.95
N PRO A 699 -12.69 -1.06 26.70
CA PRO A 699 -11.86 -2.05 27.43
C PRO A 699 -11.12 -3.06 26.54
N LEU A 700 -11.55 -3.22 25.28
CA LEU A 700 -10.94 -4.14 24.31
C LEU A 700 -9.96 -3.46 23.35
N ALA A 701 -9.84 -2.13 23.40
CA ALA A 701 -8.96 -1.42 22.50
C ALA A 701 -7.49 -1.60 22.94
N ARG A 702 -6.62 -1.95 21.98
CA ARG A 702 -5.18 -2.11 22.20
C ARG A 702 -4.47 -0.78 21.94
N GLY A 703 -3.39 -0.50 22.66
CA GLY A 703 -2.57 0.70 22.47
C GLY A 703 -3.00 1.95 23.26
N ARG A 704 -2.41 3.10 22.92
CA ARG A 704 -2.61 4.37 23.65
C ARG A 704 -3.82 5.13 23.12
N LEU A 705 -4.86 5.28 23.95
CA LEU A 705 -6.12 5.94 23.57
C LEU A 705 -6.16 7.46 23.80
N VAL A 706 -5.38 7.95 24.76
CA VAL A 706 -5.34 9.38 25.17
C VAL A 706 -3.96 9.96 24.90
N GLU A 707 -3.94 11.17 24.37
CA GLU A 707 -2.72 11.88 23.98
C GLU A 707 -2.55 13.19 24.76
N ARG A 708 -1.31 13.68 24.79
CA ARG A 708 -0.96 15.01 25.32
C ARG A 708 -1.02 16.02 24.17
N CYS A 709 -2.17 16.67 24.02
CA CYS A 709 -2.50 17.43 22.83
C CYS A 709 -2.02 18.88 22.95
N HIS A 710 -1.23 19.33 21.99
CA HIS A 710 -0.75 20.72 21.92
C HIS A 710 -1.87 21.67 21.49
N LEU A 711 -2.06 22.78 22.20
CA LEU A 711 -2.96 23.85 21.77
C LEU A 711 -2.37 24.60 20.57
N ILE A 712 -1.12 25.05 20.70
CA ILE A 712 -0.30 25.48 19.56
C ILE A 712 0.61 24.30 19.18
N PRO A 713 0.43 23.70 18.00
CA PRO A 713 1.20 22.54 17.54
C PRO A 713 2.71 22.75 17.53
N ARG A 714 3.45 21.66 17.72
CA ARG A 714 4.93 21.63 17.68
C ARG A 714 5.50 22.19 16.36
N LYS A 715 4.85 21.89 15.22
CA LYS A 715 5.19 22.42 13.88
C LYS A 715 5.11 23.93 13.74
N PHE A 716 4.46 24.61 14.68
CA PHE A 716 4.43 26.07 14.78
C PHE A 716 5.28 26.59 15.92
N ASN A 717 6.27 25.82 16.37
CA ASN A 717 7.13 26.10 17.51
C ASN A 717 6.40 26.13 18.87
N GLY A 718 5.25 25.45 18.95
CA GLY A 718 4.54 25.27 20.21
C GLY A 718 5.34 24.41 21.19
N ARG A 719 5.48 24.88 22.44
CA ARG A 719 6.22 24.18 23.49
C ARG A 719 5.36 23.14 24.18
N GLY A 720 5.96 22.02 24.55
CA GLY A 720 5.35 21.01 25.41
C GLY A 720 5.32 21.41 26.88
N VAL A 721 4.84 22.61 27.20
CA VAL A 721 4.64 23.08 28.59
C VAL A 721 3.20 22.90 29.01
N GLN A 722 2.93 22.76 30.31
CA GLN A 722 1.58 22.54 30.85
C GLN A 722 0.53 23.56 30.38
N ARG A 723 0.92 24.81 30.09
CA ARG A 723 0.01 25.85 29.57
C ARG A 723 -0.45 25.62 28.13
N ASN A 724 0.23 24.73 27.41
CA ASN A 724 -0.01 24.43 26.01
C ASN A 724 -0.44 22.97 25.77
N ILE A 725 -0.64 22.19 26.83
CA ILE A 725 -0.95 20.75 26.73
C ILE A 725 -2.23 20.44 27.50
N ALA A 726 -3.16 19.72 26.87
CA ALA A 726 -4.37 19.19 27.50
C ALA A 726 -4.60 17.72 27.10
N PRO A 727 -5.27 16.92 27.95
CA PRO A 727 -5.62 15.55 27.59
C PRO A 727 -6.72 15.52 26.54
N CYS A 728 -6.51 14.79 25.45
CA CYS A 728 -7.53 14.56 24.44
C CYS A 728 -7.44 13.15 23.85
N TRP A 729 -8.47 12.72 23.12
CA TRP A 729 -8.39 11.45 22.39
C TRP A 729 -7.24 11.49 21.39
N ARG A 730 -6.48 10.39 21.32
CA ARG A 730 -5.44 10.25 20.29
C ARG A 730 -6.04 10.35 18.89
N THR A 731 -7.08 9.55 18.63
CA THR A 731 -7.86 9.54 17.38
C THR A 731 -9.35 9.59 17.74
N PRO A 732 -10.16 10.50 17.17
CA PRO A 732 -9.87 11.37 16.02
C PRO A 732 -9.36 12.78 16.37
N VAL A 733 -9.16 13.11 17.65
CA VAL A 733 -9.00 14.50 18.09
C VAL A 733 -7.58 15.04 17.83
N ASN A 734 -6.56 14.43 18.41
CA ASN A 734 -5.17 14.88 18.22
C ASN A 734 -4.64 14.55 16.81
N VAL A 735 -4.75 13.28 16.44
CA VAL A 735 -4.47 12.72 15.12
C VAL A 735 -5.80 12.67 14.37
N GLY A 736 -6.00 13.64 13.48
CA GLY A 736 -7.28 13.97 12.84
C GLY A 736 -7.60 15.46 12.97
N GLU A 737 -8.66 15.81 13.69
CA GLU A 737 -9.30 17.13 13.67
C GLU A 737 -8.34 18.30 14.00
N MET A 738 -7.56 18.21 15.09
CA MET A 738 -6.59 19.26 15.45
C MET A 738 -5.43 19.35 14.44
N THR A 739 -5.05 18.21 13.85
CA THR A 739 -4.02 18.14 12.80
C THR A 739 -4.51 18.77 11.50
N ASP A 740 -5.78 18.55 11.12
CA ASP A 740 -6.40 19.16 9.95
C ASP A 740 -6.45 20.69 10.05
N ILE A 741 -6.81 21.20 11.24
CA ILE A 741 -6.76 22.65 11.53
C ILE A 741 -5.32 23.18 11.40
N ALA A 742 -4.33 22.46 11.94
CA ALA A 742 -2.93 22.85 11.80
C ALA A 742 -2.47 22.83 10.34
N ASN A 743 -2.96 21.90 9.52
CA ASN A 743 -2.65 21.82 8.09
C ASN A 743 -3.32 22.96 7.30
N ALA A 744 -4.55 23.33 7.66
CA ALA A 744 -5.21 24.51 7.11
C ALA A 744 -4.39 25.78 7.38
N VAL A 745 -3.96 26.00 8.64
CA VAL A 745 -3.10 27.15 8.99
C VAL A 745 -1.76 27.15 8.24
N SER A 746 -1.11 25.98 8.12
CA SER A 746 0.12 25.84 7.33
C SER A 746 -0.06 26.25 5.87
N THR A 747 -1.21 25.97 5.28
CA THR A 747 -1.50 26.31 3.87
C THR A 747 -1.44 27.82 3.63
N TYR A 748 -1.96 28.62 4.56
CA TYR A 748 -1.91 30.09 4.45
C TYR A 748 -0.52 30.64 4.75
N LEU A 749 0.16 30.09 5.76
CA LEU A 749 1.57 30.46 6.04
C LEU A 749 2.48 30.21 4.83
N ASN A 750 2.30 29.09 4.14
CA ASN A 750 3.06 28.74 2.93
C ASN A 750 2.77 29.66 1.73
N LYS A 751 1.64 30.36 1.70
CA LYS A 751 1.35 31.42 0.71
C LYS A 751 2.07 32.74 1.04
N GLY A 752 2.90 32.75 2.07
CA GLY A 752 3.56 33.95 2.56
C GLY A 752 2.63 34.85 3.38
N GLU A 753 1.50 34.35 3.88
CA GLU A 753 0.60 35.12 4.72
C GLU A 753 1.07 35.19 6.17
N THR A 754 0.49 36.12 6.93
CA THR A 754 0.61 36.17 8.39
C THR A 754 -0.68 35.62 8.99
N VAL A 755 -0.61 34.73 9.98
CA VAL A 755 -1.82 34.12 10.57
C VAL A 755 -1.85 34.33 12.09
N LEU A 756 -2.95 34.89 12.61
CA LEU A 756 -3.27 34.90 14.03
C LEU A 756 -4.17 33.69 14.33
N MET A 757 -3.68 32.76 15.13
CA MET A 757 -4.43 31.59 15.60
C MET A 757 -4.64 31.67 17.11
N THR A 758 -5.87 31.47 17.57
CA THR A 758 -6.22 31.35 18.98
C THR A 758 -6.91 30.03 19.23
N VAL A 759 -6.53 29.35 20.30
CA VAL A 759 -7.10 28.06 20.71
C VAL A 759 -7.53 28.17 22.17
N ALA A 760 -8.76 27.81 22.47
CA ALA A 760 -9.31 27.82 23.83
C ALA A 760 -9.86 26.45 24.21
N CYS A 761 -9.50 25.96 25.39
CA CYS A 761 -10.07 24.76 25.99
C CYS A 761 -11.39 25.10 26.67
N LYS A 762 -12.43 24.29 26.42
CA LYS A 762 -13.71 24.38 27.12
C LYS A 762 -13.87 23.24 28.11
N TYR A 763 -14.21 23.60 29.34
CA TYR A 763 -14.40 22.68 30.45
C TYR A 763 -15.84 22.79 30.94
N LYS A 764 -16.41 21.66 31.36
CA LYS A 764 -17.81 21.57 31.77
C LYS A 764 -18.13 22.49 32.95
N ASP A 765 -17.18 22.61 33.88
CA ASP A 765 -17.26 23.46 35.06
C ASP A 765 -15.84 23.83 35.59
N SER A 766 -15.77 24.44 36.76
CA SER A 766 -14.52 24.83 37.42
C SER A 766 -13.70 23.65 37.96
N ALA A 767 -14.32 22.49 38.18
CA ALA A 767 -13.68 21.30 38.73
C ALA A 767 -13.16 20.33 37.65
N ALA A 768 -13.73 20.34 36.44
CA ALA A 768 -13.36 19.42 35.36
C ALA A 768 -11.91 19.60 34.87
N GLU A 769 -11.05 18.59 34.97
CA GLU A 769 -9.65 18.73 34.52
C GLU A 769 -9.45 18.37 33.03
N ILE A 770 -10.45 17.74 32.40
CA ILE A 770 -10.43 17.30 31.00
C ILE A 770 -11.34 18.22 30.17
N PRO A 771 -10.84 18.88 29.10
CA PRO A 771 -11.69 19.70 28.26
C PRO A 771 -12.66 18.81 27.48
N TYR A 772 -13.92 19.25 27.33
CA TYR A 772 -14.90 18.56 26.49
C TYR A 772 -14.80 19.00 25.02
N GLU A 773 -14.14 20.12 24.75
CA GLU A 773 -14.05 20.76 23.43
C GLU A 773 -12.85 21.72 23.35
N PHE A 774 -12.31 21.89 22.15
CA PHE A 774 -11.32 22.90 21.78
C PHE A 774 -11.91 23.84 20.72
N ILE A 775 -11.76 25.16 20.92
CA ILE A 775 -12.23 26.17 19.98
C ILE A 775 -11.03 26.90 19.38
N PHE A 776 -10.88 26.76 18.07
CA PHE A 776 -9.90 27.43 17.24
C PHE A 776 -10.51 28.61 16.51
N GLN A 777 -9.77 29.70 16.47
CA GLN A 777 -10.08 30.88 15.67
C GLN A 777 -8.83 31.28 14.91
N ALA A 778 -8.95 31.48 13.60
CA ALA A 778 -7.84 31.88 12.77
C ALA A 778 -8.20 33.07 11.88
N THR A 779 -7.28 34.03 11.78
CA THR A 779 -7.40 35.21 10.91
C THR A 779 -6.09 35.41 10.19
N ALA A 780 -6.14 35.63 8.88
CA ALA A 780 -4.96 35.76 8.05
C ALA A 780 -4.86 37.16 7.42
N TRP A 781 -3.63 37.54 7.08
CA TRP A 781 -3.30 38.74 6.32
C TRP A 781 -2.50 38.36 5.08
N ASP A 782 -3.01 38.73 3.91
CA ASP A 782 -2.35 38.49 2.63
C ASP A 782 -1.04 39.29 2.50
N SER A 783 -0.30 39.08 1.40
CA SER A 783 0.94 39.81 1.11
C SER A 783 0.76 41.32 0.97
N ASN A 784 -0.47 41.79 0.75
CA ASN A 784 -0.85 43.20 0.68
C ASN A 784 -1.34 43.76 2.02
N GLY A 785 -1.29 42.96 3.09
CA GLY A 785 -1.71 43.32 4.45
C GLY A 785 -3.23 43.38 4.65
N ASN A 786 -4.04 42.78 3.76
CA ASN A 786 -5.49 42.76 3.89
C ASN A 786 -5.93 41.58 4.77
N GLN A 787 -6.69 41.90 5.82
CA GLN A 787 -7.20 40.92 6.77
C GLN A 787 -8.39 40.14 6.18
N HIS A 788 -8.40 38.83 6.38
CA HIS A 788 -9.54 37.98 6.07
C HIS A 788 -9.66 36.79 7.03
N SER A 789 -10.87 36.28 7.23
CA SER A 789 -11.09 35.10 8.08
C SER A 789 -10.52 33.86 7.41
N LEU A 790 -9.84 33.02 8.19
CA LEU A 790 -9.31 31.74 7.70
C LEU A 790 -10.38 30.67 7.97
N PRO A 791 -10.97 30.04 6.93
CA PRO A 791 -11.93 28.96 7.11
C PRO A 791 -11.23 27.74 7.70
N LEU A 792 -11.67 27.35 8.89
CA LEU A 792 -11.16 26.19 9.61
C LEU A 792 -12.06 24.96 9.40
N PRO A 793 -11.49 23.75 9.31
CA PRO A 793 -12.26 22.51 9.40
C PRO A 793 -13.21 22.54 10.61
N LEU A 794 -14.43 22.01 10.43
CA LEU A 794 -15.48 21.99 11.48
C LEU A 794 -15.80 23.37 12.08
N GLY A 795 -15.56 24.45 11.34
CA GLY A 795 -15.71 25.82 11.83
C GLY A 795 -14.75 26.18 12.96
N GLY A 796 -13.67 25.42 13.14
CA GLY A 796 -12.70 25.58 14.23
C GLY A 796 -13.13 24.94 15.54
N THR A 797 -14.23 24.19 15.60
CA THR A 797 -14.67 23.53 16.83
C THR A 797 -14.33 22.04 16.78
N VAL A 798 -13.59 21.56 17.78
CA VAL A 798 -13.12 20.18 17.89
C VAL A 798 -13.69 19.60 19.18
N GLN A 799 -14.59 18.62 19.07
CA GLN A 799 -15.16 17.94 20.23
C GLN A 799 -14.16 16.91 20.76
N ASN A 800 -14.00 16.80 22.08
CA ASN A 800 -13.13 15.77 22.66
C ASN A 800 -13.84 14.41 22.71
N VAL A 801 -14.29 13.90 21.55
CA VAL A 801 -15.20 12.77 21.40
C VAL A 801 -14.58 11.68 20.50
N LYS A 802 -14.74 10.41 20.90
CA LYS A 802 -14.43 9.23 20.07
C LYS A 802 -15.67 8.33 20.01
N SER A 803 -16.14 8.02 18.80
CA SER A 803 -17.33 7.17 18.57
C SER A 803 -18.55 7.59 19.40
N GLY A 804 -18.84 8.90 19.44
CA GLY A 804 -19.95 9.48 20.20
C GLY A 804 -19.73 9.61 21.72
N LYS A 805 -18.59 9.16 22.26
CA LYS A 805 -18.27 9.23 23.69
C LYS A 805 -17.27 10.35 24.00
N ASN A 806 -17.66 11.32 24.84
CA ASN A 806 -16.77 12.41 25.26
C ASN A 806 -15.76 11.96 26.32
N LEU A 807 -14.50 12.38 26.18
CA LEU A 807 -13.43 12.10 27.14
C LEU A 807 -13.65 12.84 28.46
N SER A 808 -14.33 13.98 28.45
CA SER A 808 -14.77 14.68 29.65
C SER A 808 -16.00 13.98 30.27
N PRO A 809 -16.08 13.87 31.61
CA PRO A 809 -17.17 13.25 32.36
C PRO A 809 -18.61 13.57 32.01
#